data_AF-A0A7J4MMV9-F1
#
_entry.id   AF-A0A7J4MMV9-F1
#
_cell.length_a   1.000
_cell.length_b   1.000
_cell.length_c   1.000
_cell.angle_alpha   90.00
_cell.angle_beta   90.00
_cell.angle_gamma   90.00
#
_symmetry.space_group_name_H-M   'P 1'
#
loop_
_entity.id
_entity.type
_entity.pdbx_description
1 polymer ?
#
loop_
_entity_poly.entity_id
_entity_poly.type
_entity_poly.pdbx_seq_one_letter_code
_entity_poly.pdbx_strand_id
1 'polypeptide(L)'
;VVCARKLQVNGKKKLKEDILRRLSQDNFYVKLSPSFAETMKEKILSYGIKNIKLSLKSKSFYHGAWQGRYFLADILECGKVLKVKEELLYDNIEAIYYRTGKQRGQNASPMKLPQDFKEFFYLAGLFVGDGSGKKFIVGKESLAKRVEEICNRLGFETKIRSYSGKTPEQHTNFTLEMIFHVLFAYPLRKKSHNVKISEFVWQSDNQYIAKLLQGYFDTDGCVEKSRRGITISSASTQMINDLHLLLLRFGCIAIKEKDNTLTVSGNSALNFMKEIGFEHEEKLLKLHSLAAKVKGNIVCDKVQVGNQVMLLKNATIKNLAAELAFIEITKLESGYEEVVYDFTIPKNHNFIAEGMVIHNTAFTDNLLAASGHMASKNAGDLEEGMATWQHLDEQERLMTVDAANVSMVHEFNGHEFLINLIDTPGHVDFGGNVTRAMRAIDGTVVLICAVEGIMPQTETVVKQALRERVKPVLFINKVDRLVKELKLSPEKIQERFIKLIGEFNQLVEDIAEPEFKEAWKVSIKEGSVAFGSARENWALSFPYMQKKNVSFKDILTIYEMDEEKRKAWVWDNASLHEVILDMCIKHHPDPIFAQKYRIPRIWKGELDSSFGQDLITCNPDGKLAFVITRIVVDPKSGKDISAGRLFSGTLRPGTQVYLNNAKETQRIQNLYIYNGIKPELLESIPAGNVCAISGIIGYAGETITLEPEQPFEALKHIFEPVITKAIEVKHMADLPKLVEVLRKVSREDPSIQIEINEETGENLMSGMGELHLEIIENRIVSEKGVQVKTSAPIVVYRESILKKSGEFEGKSPNKHNKLYFVVEPLDDEIYAAIKSGEISEGRVRKKDTAVAAKLISLGVDTKEAKSYVDVFKGNVLIDNTRGIVYINEIMGLVMDGFEDVMKKGHLAAEPGVKMKVRLMDCSLHEDAIHRGPSQMLPAVREGMRAAIADAKPVILEPLQVMQIDAPVEYMGEVSKLVQNKRGQLLSMDQEGV
;
A
#
# COMPACT_ATOMS: atom_id res chain seq x y z
N VAL A 1 11.93 -12.15 -17.58
CA VAL A 1 11.43 -10.99 -18.37
C VAL A 1 10.70 -10.08 -17.42
N VAL A 2 11.06 -8.79 -17.36
CA VAL A 2 10.31 -7.79 -16.59
C VAL A 2 9.40 -7.06 -17.57
N CYS A 3 8.08 -7.13 -17.39
CA CYS A 3 7.18 -6.31 -18.19
C CYS A 3 7.31 -4.86 -17.74
N ALA A 4 8.01 -4.03 -18.53
CA ALA A 4 8.04 -2.60 -18.32
C ALA A 4 6.61 -2.05 -18.46
N ARG A 5 5.97 -1.71 -17.33
CA ARG A 5 4.69 -0.97 -17.34
C ARG A 5 4.84 0.25 -18.24
N LYS A 6 3.83 0.55 -19.06
CA LYS A 6 3.67 1.90 -19.62
C LYS A 6 3.44 2.85 -18.46
N LEU A 7 4.52 3.46 -17.95
CA LEU A 7 4.46 4.57 -17.02
C LEU A 7 3.52 5.63 -17.58
N GLN A 8 2.64 6.19 -16.75
CA GLN A 8 1.74 7.24 -17.18
C GLN A 8 2.57 8.43 -17.67
N VAL A 9 2.33 8.83 -18.92
CA VAL A 9 3.01 9.97 -19.54
C VAL A 9 2.34 11.24 -19.03
N ASN A 10 3.07 12.04 -18.26
CA ASN A 10 2.66 13.40 -17.93
C ASN A 10 2.45 14.18 -19.24
N GLY A 11 1.20 14.56 -19.53
CA GLY A 11 0.87 15.24 -20.78
C GLY A 11 1.67 16.53 -21.00
N LYS A 12 1.95 16.84 -22.28
CA LYS A 12 2.85 17.90 -22.81
C LYS A 12 2.93 19.25 -22.07
N LYS A 13 1.95 19.62 -21.24
CA LYS A 13 1.96 20.84 -20.42
C LYS A 13 2.96 20.82 -19.26
N LYS A 14 3.27 19.67 -18.64
CA LYS A 14 4.16 19.61 -17.45
C LYS A 14 5.66 19.82 -17.77
N LEU A 15 6.12 19.68 -19.03
CA LEU A 15 7.56 19.58 -19.35
C LEU A 15 8.35 20.90 -19.22
N LYS A 16 7.80 22.05 -19.63
CA LYS A 16 8.46 23.36 -19.46
C LYS A 16 8.68 23.68 -17.98
N GLU A 17 7.66 23.43 -17.17
CA GLU A 17 7.62 23.75 -15.74
C GLU A 17 8.60 22.84 -14.98
N ASP A 18 8.61 21.53 -15.26
CA ASP A 18 9.59 20.60 -14.66
C ASP A 18 11.05 20.96 -15.01
N ILE A 19 11.31 21.43 -16.24
CA ILE A 19 12.64 21.94 -16.62
C ILE A 19 13.04 23.16 -15.79
N LEU A 20 12.16 24.15 -15.59
CA LEU A 20 12.48 25.30 -14.72
C LEU A 20 12.69 24.87 -13.27
N ARG A 21 11.82 24.01 -12.74
CA ARG A 21 11.87 23.53 -11.35
C ARG A 21 13.16 22.78 -11.07
N ARG A 22 13.56 21.82 -11.91
CA ARG A 22 14.82 21.07 -11.73
C ARG A 22 16.03 21.98 -11.90
N LEU A 23 16.06 22.85 -12.91
CA LEU A 23 17.17 23.79 -13.09
C LEU A 23 17.27 24.86 -11.97
N SER A 24 16.17 25.16 -11.27
CA SER A 24 16.19 26.11 -10.14
C SER A 24 16.95 25.63 -8.91
N GLN A 25 17.21 24.31 -8.82
CA GLN A 25 17.92 23.69 -7.71
C GLN A 25 19.44 23.90 -7.76
N ASP A 26 19.97 24.45 -8.87
CA ASP A 26 21.41 24.69 -9.08
C ASP A 26 21.69 26.12 -9.59
N ASN A 27 22.95 26.44 -9.88
CA ASN A 27 23.50 27.79 -10.00
C ASN A 27 23.18 28.50 -11.33
N PHE A 28 21.94 28.39 -11.80
CA PHE A 28 21.45 28.98 -13.05
C PHE A 28 20.92 30.40 -12.89
N TYR A 29 21.28 31.25 -13.85
CA TYR A 29 20.77 32.61 -14.01
C TYR A 29 20.08 32.75 -15.35
N VAL A 30 19.04 33.57 -15.41
CA VAL A 30 18.25 33.84 -16.61
C VAL A 30 18.18 35.33 -16.91
N LYS A 31 18.17 35.66 -18.21
CA LYS A 31 17.81 36.98 -18.74
C LYS A 31 16.39 36.89 -19.28
N LEU A 32 15.49 37.76 -18.80
CA LEU A 32 14.12 37.87 -19.34
C LEU A 32 14.09 38.78 -20.57
N SER A 33 13.08 38.59 -21.42
CA SER A 33 12.77 39.49 -22.53
C SER A 33 12.55 40.93 -22.01
N PRO A 34 12.93 42.01 -22.74
CA PRO A 34 12.91 43.36 -22.19
C PRO A 34 11.54 43.84 -21.69
N SER A 35 10.45 43.53 -22.42
CA SER A 35 9.09 43.88 -22.03
C SER A 35 8.66 43.14 -20.77
N PHE A 36 8.90 41.83 -20.68
CA PHE A 36 8.54 41.02 -19.52
C PHE A 36 9.42 41.32 -18.30
N ALA A 37 10.68 41.72 -18.51
CA ALA A 37 11.56 42.20 -17.45
C ALA A 37 11.01 43.48 -16.79
N GLU A 38 10.48 44.42 -17.58
CA GLU A 38 9.84 45.64 -17.08
C GLU A 38 8.52 45.31 -16.34
N THR A 39 7.66 44.45 -16.92
CA THR A 39 6.42 43.97 -16.24
C THR A 39 6.72 43.27 -14.90
N MET A 40 7.76 42.43 -14.83
CA MET A 40 8.15 41.78 -13.57
C MET A 40 8.71 42.80 -12.57
N LYS A 41 9.53 43.75 -13.01
CA LYS A 41 10.08 44.85 -12.19
C LYS A 41 8.97 45.71 -11.59
N GLU A 42 7.94 46.08 -12.36
CA GLU A 42 6.76 46.81 -11.86
C GLU A 42 6.00 46.02 -10.78
N LYS A 43 5.69 44.74 -11.05
CA LYS A 43 4.99 43.86 -10.08
C LYS A 43 5.79 43.63 -8.80
N ILE A 44 7.12 43.50 -8.90
CA ILE A 44 8.02 43.35 -7.75
C ILE A 44 8.08 44.64 -6.92
N LEU A 45 8.04 45.81 -7.57
CA LEU A 45 8.03 47.11 -6.89
C LEU A 45 6.70 47.36 -6.17
N SER A 46 5.55 47.00 -6.75
CA SER A 46 4.23 47.19 -6.13
C SER A 46 3.96 46.21 -4.98
N TYR A 47 4.44 44.96 -5.06
CA TYR A 47 4.27 43.97 -3.98
C TYR A 47 5.26 44.16 -2.82
N GLY A 48 6.45 44.68 -3.10
CA GLY A 48 7.49 44.99 -2.12
C GLY A 48 8.38 43.79 -1.75
N ILE A 49 9.67 43.86 -2.11
CA ILE A 49 10.66 42.78 -1.93
C ILE A 49 10.81 42.25 -0.49
N LYS A 50 10.47 43.01 0.55
CA LYS A 50 10.52 42.53 1.95
C LYS A 50 9.62 41.31 2.19
N ASN A 51 8.64 41.08 1.33
CA ASN A 51 7.62 40.04 1.46
C ASN A 51 7.92 38.81 0.55
N ILE A 52 9.12 38.70 -0.03
CA ILE A 52 9.50 37.62 -0.97
C ILE A 52 10.75 36.90 -0.45
N LYS A 53 10.73 35.56 -0.45
CA LYS A 53 11.79 34.70 0.12
C LYS A 53 12.96 34.48 -0.86
N LEU A 54 13.72 35.54 -1.12
CA LEU A 54 14.85 35.54 -2.05
C LEU A 54 16.12 34.89 -1.47
N SER A 55 16.87 34.17 -2.31
CA SER A 55 18.23 33.70 -1.99
C SER A 55 19.28 34.81 -2.07
N LEU A 56 19.08 35.82 -2.93
CA LEU A 56 19.93 36.99 -3.03
C LEU A 56 19.50 38.10 -2.07
N LYS A 57 20.47 38.73 -1.40
CA LYS A 57 20.25 39.96 -0.61
C LYS A 57 19.57 41.02 -1.47
N SER A 58 18.56 41.72 -0.93
CA SER A 58 17.65 42.60 -1.69
C SER A 58 18.35 43.63 -2.59
N LYS A 59 19.45 44.26 -2.13
CA LYS A 59 20.24 45.20 -2.96
C LYS A 59 20.87 44.53 -4.19
N SER A 60 21.31 43.27 -4.07
CA SER A 60 21.85 42.48 -5.18
C SER A 60 20.75 42.01 -6.14
N PHE A 61 19.59 41.61 -5.61
CA PHE A 61 18.43 41.27 -6.43
C PHE A 61 17.94 42.49 -7.25
N TYR A 62 17.74 43.66 -6.62
CA TYR A 62 17.32 44.88 -7.33
C TYR A 62 18.29 45.27 -8.45
N HIS A 63 19.60 45.08 -8.27
CA HIS A 63 20.60 45.33 -9.30
C HIS A 63 20.52 44.33 -10.47
N GLY A 64 20.16 43.07 -10.21
CA GLY A 64 19.85 42.08 -11.25
C GLY A 64 18.56 42.40 -12.00
N ALA A 65 17.49 42.75 -11.28
CA ALA A 65 16.21 43.14 -11.83
C ALA A 65 16.32 44.35 -12.78
N TRP A 66 17.12 45.36 -12.42
CA TRP A 66 17.46 46.50 -13.27
C TRP A 66 18.23 46.15 -14.57
N GLN A 67 18.79 44.94 -14.67
CA GLN A 67 19.42 44.41 -15.88
C GLN A 67 18.58 43.31 -16.57
N GLY A 68 17.35 43.06 -16.10
CA GLY A 68 16.52 41.93 -16.54
C GLY A 68 17.13 40.55 -16.24
N ARG A 69 18.09 40.46 -15.31
CA ARG A 69 18.89 39.28 -15.00
C ARG A 69 18.61 38.77 -13.59
N TYR A 70 18.14 37.55 -13.47
CA TYR A 70 17.69 36.96 -12.22
C TYR A 70 18.37 35.62 -11.94
N PHE A 71 18.45 35.24 -10.67
CA PHE A 71 18.72 33.86 -10.28
C PHE A 71 17.46 33.03 -10.52
N LEU A 72 17.56 31.80 -11.03
CA LEU A 72 16.38 31.05 -11.50
C LEU A 72 15.39 30.74 -10.36
N ALA A 73 15.88 30.32 -9.19
CA ALA A 73 15.02 30.13 -8.01
C ALA A 73 14.34 31.44 -7.56
N ASP A 74 15.07 32.56 -7.54
CA ASP A 74 14.53 33.86 -7.11
C ASP A 74 13.42 34.38 -8.04
N ILE A 75 13.52 34.15 -9.36
CA ILE A 75 12.46 34.59 -10.30
C ILE A 75 11.26 33.63 -10.34
N LEU A 76 11.46 32.34 -10.07
CA LEU A 76 10.36 31.39 -9.86
C LEU A 76 9.58 31.70 -8.59
N GLU A 77 10.25 32.00 -7.47
CA GLU A 77 9.57 32.42 -6.23
C GLU A 77 8.86 33.77 -6.42
N CYS A 78 9.48 34.74 -7.11
CA CYS A 78 8.78 35.96 -7.55
C CYS A 78 7.56 35.61 -8.42
N GLY A 79 7.68 34.68 -9.36
CA GLY A 79 6.59 34.25 -10.24
C GLY A 79 5.42 33.66 -9.45
N LYS A 80 5.71 32.74 -8.53
CA LYS A 80 4.74 32.11 -7.62
C LYS A 80 3.98 33.15 -6.79
N VAL A 81 4.69 34.06 -6.13
CA VAL A 81 4.10 35.13 -5.30
C VAL A 81 3.26 36.10 -6.15
N LEU A 82 3.72 36.44 -7.35
CA LEU A 82 3.08 37.41 -8.26
C LEU A 82 2.07 36.75 -9.24
N LYS A 83 1.72 35.48 -9.01
CA LYS A 83 0.77 34.65 -9.78
C LYS A 83 1.07 34.63 -11.29
N VAL A 84 2.34 34.50 -11.65
CA VAL A 84 2.84 34.35 -13.02
C VAL A 84 3.09 32.87 -13.30
N LYS A 85 2.48 32.33 -14.36
CA LYS A 85 2.62 30.91 -14.74
C LYS A 85 4.05 30.57 -15.17
N GLU A 86 4.51 29.38 -14.81
CA GLU A 86 5.87 28.92 -15.11
C GLU A 86 6.09 28.72 -16.62
N GLU A 87 5.08 28.24 -17.37
CA GLU A 87 5.13 28.24 -18.84
C GLU A 87 5.35 29.65 -19.43
N LEU A 88 4.65 30.68 -18.92
CA LEU A 88 4.80 32.05 -19.41
C LEU A 88 6.18 32.64 -19.07
N LEU A 89 6.76 32.23 -17.94
CA LEU A 89 8.13 32.56 -17.57
C LEU A 89 9.15 31.85 -18.49
N TYR A 90 8.94 30.57 -18.81
CA TYR A 90 9.78 29.78 -19.73
C TYR A 90 9.92 30.47 -21.09
N ASP A 91 8.78 30.86 -21.68
CA ASP A 91 8.76 31.45 -23.02
C ASP A 91 9.26 32.90 -23.06
N ASN A 92 9.45 33.55 -21.90
CA ASN A 92 10.05 34.88 -21.78
C ASN A 92 11.51 34.86 -21.29
N ILE A 93 12.14 33.70 -21.13
CA ILE A 93 13.58 33.60 -20.88
C ILE A 93 14.32 33.71 -22.22
N GLU A 94 14.92 34.88 -22.46
CA GLU A 94 15.72 35.17 -23.66
C GLU A 94 17.04 34.37 -23.66
N ALA A 95 17.63 34.16 -22.47
CA ALA A 95 18.85 33.38 -22.29
C ALA A 95 18.97 32.80 -20.87
N ILE A 96 19.57 31.62 -20.76
CA ILE A 96 19.99 30.97 -19.51
C ILE A 96 21.53 30.78 -19.52
N TYR A 97 22.17 30.92 -18.36
CA TYR A 97 23.60 30.65 -18.17
C TYR A 97 23.91 30.10 -16.78
N TYR A 98 24.89 29.20 -16.69
CA TYR A 98 25.36 28.65 -15.42
C TYR A 98 26.47 29.53 -14.80
N ARG A 99 26.51 29.65 -13.48
CA ARG A 99 27.49 30.50 -12.76
C ARG A 99 28.59 29.68 -12.07
N THR A 100 29.84 29.86 -12.49
CA THR A 100 31.00 29.13 -11.96
C THR A 100 31.66 29.82 -10.75
N GLY A 101 30.98 29.80 -9.60
CA GLY A 101 31.60 30.05 -8.29
C GLY A 101 31.71 31.52 -7.83
N LYS A 102 32.61 31.75 -6.86
CA LYS A 102 32.58 32.92 -5.96
C LYS A 102 33.08 34.24 -6.56
N GLN A 103 33.88 34.24 -7.63
CA GLN A 103 34.33 35.50 -8.24
C GLN A 103 33.19 36.20 -9.00
N ARG A 104 33.16 37.54 -8.96
CA ARG A 104 32.24 38.35 -9.79
C ARG A 104 32.71 38.29 -11.25
N GLY A 105 31.82 37.89 -12.15
CA GLY A 105 32.01 37.99 -13.61
C GLY A 105 32.27 36.67 -14.34
N GLN A 106 32.64 35.58 -13.66
CA GLN A 106 32.78 34.27 -14.29
C GLN A 106 31.42 33.57 -14.44
N ASN A 107 30.76 33.85 -15.57
CA ASN A 107 29.59 33.12 -16.05
C ASN A 107 30.01 32.19 -17.20
N ALA A 108 29.33 31.05 -17.35
CA ALA A 108 29.37 30.29 -18.60
C ALA A 108 28.68 31.07 -19.73
N SER A 109 28.93 30.69 -20.99
CA SER A 109 28.25 31.31 -22.13
C SER A 109 26.73 31.13 -22.03
N PRO A 110 25.93 32.12 -22.46
CA PRO A 110 24.49 31.98 -22.53
C PRO A 110 24.07 30.95 -23.59
N MET A 111 22.88 30.40 -23.42
CA MET A 111 22.12 29.66 -24.44
C MET A 111 20.62 29.96 -24.27
N LYS A 112 19.80 29.63 -25.26
CA LYS A 112 18.34 29.63 -25.14
C LYS A 112 17.86 28.35 -24.47
N LEU A 113 16.70 28.40 -23.82
CA LEU A 113 16.00 27.19 -23.41
C LEU A 113 15.48 26.43 -24.64
N PRO A 114 15.42 25.08 -24.61
CA PRO A 114 14.96 24.29 -25.74
C PRO A 114 13.47 24.53 -26.01
N GLN A 115 13.12 24.73 -27.28
CA GLN A 115 11.72 24.83 -27.73
C GLN A 115 11.31 23.59 -28.54
N ASP A 116 12.24 22.97 -29.29
CA ASP A 116 12.07 21.61 -29.79
C ASP A 116 12.66 20.60 -28.79
N PHE A 117 11.77 19.96 -28.03
CA PHE A 117 12.15 18.92 -27.07
C PHE A 117 12.59 17.60 -27.72
N LYS A 118 12.24 17.33 -28.98
CA LYS A 118 12.71 16.13 -29.71
C LYS A 118 14.17 16.26 -30.10
N GLU A 119 14.56 17.41 -30.67
CA GLU A 119 15.98 17.67 -30.96
C GLU A 119 16.81 17.80 -29.68
N PHE A 120 16.26 18.37 -28.61
CA PHE A 120 16.94 18.46 -27.31
C PHE A 120 17.21 17.09 -26.67
N PHE A 121 16.22 16.19 -26.64
CA PHE A 121 16.41 14.83 -26.15
C PHE A 121 17.37 14.02 -27.05
N TYR A 122 17.31 14.19 -28.38
CA TYR A 122 18.27 13.57 -29.31
C TYR A 122 19.71 14.04 -29.06
N LEU A 123 19.91 15.36 -28.88
CA LEU A 123 21.23 15.92 -28.53
C LEU A 123 21.75 15.39 -27.19
N ALA A 124 20.88 15.26 -26.18
CA ALA A 124 21.25 14.62 -24.92
C ALA A 124 21.68 13.16 -25.13
N GLY A 125 20.97 12.40 -25.98
CA GLY A 125 21.30 11.01 -26.31
C GLY A 125 22.69 10.87 -26.94
N LEU A 126 23.03 11.75 -27.90
CA LEU A 126 24.36 11.80 -28.51
C LEU A 126 25.47 12.04 -27.47
N PHE A 127 25.29 12.99 -26.55
CA PHE A 127 26.28 13.31 -25.51
C PHE A 127 26.40 12.21 -24.44
N VAL A 128 25.31 11.52 -24.13
CA VAL A 128 25.27 10.41 -23.17
C VAL A 128 25.99 9.17 -23.73
N GLY A 129 25.91 8.90 -25.03
CA GLY A 129 26.63 7.82 -25.71
C GLY A 129 28.11 8.13 -25.96
N ASP A 130 28.42 9.27 -26.57
CA ASP A 130 29.81 9.71 -26.80
C ASP A 130 30.64 9.73 -25.50
N GLY A 131 30.00 9.99 -24.35
CA GLY A 131 30.59 9.85 -23.03
C GLY A 131 31.74 10.83 -22.72
N SER A 132 32.11 11.69 -23.67
CA SER A 132 33.28 12.57 -23.57
C SER A 132 32.96 13.92 -22.93
N GLY A 133 33.96 14.55 -22.31
CA GLY A 133 33.78 15.56 -21.26
C GLY A 133 32.83 16.75 -21.55
N LYS A 134 33.38 17.82 -22.12
CA LYS A 134 32.71 19.11 -22.37
C LYS A 134 32.46 19.37 -23.86
N LYS A 135 32.27 18.27 -24.58
CA LYS A 135 32.53 18.15 -26.01
C LYS A 135 31.87 16.89 -26.54
N PHE A 136 31.80 16.79 -27.85
CA PHE A 136 31.41 15.59 -28.59
C PHE A 136 32.63 15.15 -29.42
N ILE A 137 32.98 13.85 -29.42
CA ILE A 137 34.07 13.37 -30.28
C ILE A 137 33.55 13.28 -31.71
N VAL A 138 34.26 13.92 -32.64
CA VAL A 138 33.92 13.92 -34.08
C VAL A 138 34.37 12.59 -34.69
N GLY A 139 33.72 11.50 -34.28
CA GLY A 139 33.87 10.19 -34.91
C GLY A 139 33.27 10.16 -36.32
N LYS A 140 32.30 11.03 -36.62
CA LYS A 140 31.70 11.22 -37.94
C LYS A 140 31.24 12.66 -38.18
N GLU A 141 31.50 13.17 -39.38
CA GLU A 141 31.22 14.56 -39.78
C GLU A 141 29.72 14.89 -39.83
N SER A 142 28.88 13.94 -40.27
CA SER A 142 27.42 14.10 -40.33
C SER A 142 26.79 14.36 -38.96
N LEU A 143 27.20 13.60 -37.94
CA LEU A 143 26.74 13.80 -36.56
C LEU A 143 27.25 15.12 -35.98
N ALA A 144 28.50 15.52 -36.27
CA ALA A 144 29.04 16.79 -35.80
C ALA A 144 28.30 18.00 -36.39
N LYS A 145 27.96 17.96 -37.69
CA LYS A 145 27.09 18.96 -38.34
C LYS A 145 25.70 19.01 -37.69
N ARG A 146 25.11 17.85 -37.36
CA ARG A 146 23.82 17.77 -36.68
C ARG A 146 23.86 18.33 -35.25
N VAL A 147 24.95 18.09 -34.50
CA VAL A 147 25.20 18.72 -33.19
C VAL A 147 25.34 20.24 -33.32
N GLU A 148 26.02 20.73 -34.37
CA GLU A 148 26.19 22.15 -34.66
C GLU A 148 24.85 22.85 -34.97
N GLU A 149 24.01 22.25 -35.82
CA GLU A 149 22.65 22.76 -36.10
C GLU A 149 21.82 22.98 -34.83
N ILE A 150 21.78 21.98 -33.94
CA ILE A 150 20.94 22.04 -32.73
C ILE A 150 21.53 23.04 -31.73
N CYS A 151 22.86 23.12 -31.59
CA CYS A 151 23.51 24.13 -30.75
C CYS A 151 23.26 25.56 -31.27
N ASN A 152 23.29 25.77 -32.59
CA ASN A 152 22.98 27.06 -33.21
C ASN A 152 21.52 27.48 -32.96
N ARG A 153 20.56 26.53 -32.97
CA ARG A 153 19.16 26.77 -32.56
C ARG A 153 19.04 27.12 -31.07
N LEU A 154 19.84 26.46 -30.22
CA LEU A 154 20.03 26.82 -28.81
C LEU A 154 20.85 28.11 -28.60
N GLY A 155 21.23 28.82 -29.68
CA GLY A 155 21.81 30.16 -29.62
C GLY A 155 23.30 30.24 -29.28
N PHE A 156 24.08 29.19 -29.52
CA PHE A 156 25.55 29.25 -29.40
C PHE A 156 26.27 28.39 -30.46
N GLU A 157 27.38 28.91 -30.98
CA GLU A 157 28.25 28.19 -31.92
C GLU A 157 29.04 27.07 -31.22
N THR A 158 29.30 25.98 -31.94
CA THR A 158 30.25 24.93 -31.52
C THR A 158 31.64 25.18 -32.11
N LYS A 159 32.71 24.65 -31.50
CA LYS A 159 34.08 24.80 -32.04
C LYS A 159 34.81 23.47 -32.10
N ILE A 160 35.02 22.96 -33.32
CA ILE A 160 35.84 21.77 -33.58
C ILE A 160 37.31 22.11 -33.34
N ARG A 161 38.02 21.23 -32.64
CA ARG A 161 39.48 21.29 -32.44
C ARG A 161 40.13 19.96 -32.81
N SER A 162 41.17 20.03 -33.63
CA SER A 162 41.99 18.88 -34.00
C SER A 162 43.29 18.88 -33.20
N TYR A 163 43.69 17.71 -32.70
CA TYR A 163 44.91 17.52 -31.92
C TYR A 163 45.72 16.37 -32.54
N SER A 164 47.05 16.51 -32.61
CA SER A 164 47.91 15.47 -33.19
C SER A 164 47.72 14.13 -32.46
N GLY A 165 47.49 13.05 -33.22
CA GLY A 165 47.26 11.71 -32.68
C GLY A 165 45.92 11.49 -31.98
N LYS A 166 44.92 12.37 -32.15
CA LYS A 166 43.57 12.23 -31.56
C LYS A 166 42.46 12.56 -32.55
N THR A 167 41.32 11.88 -32.39
CA THR A 167 40.06 12.23 -33.07
C THR A 167 39.68 13.69 -32.76
N PRO A 168 39.19 14.48 -33.73
CA PRO A 168 38.79 15.86 -33.48
C PRO A 168 37.66 15.97 -32.46
N GLU A 169 37.61 17.09 -31.75
CA GLU A 169 36.72 17.30 -30.59
C GLU A 169 35.85 18.56 -30.81
N GLN A 170 34.53 18.40 -30.84
CA GLN A 170 33.58 19.49 -31.00
C GLN A 170 33.20 20.05 -29.63
N HIS A 171 33.79 21.19 -29.25
CA HIS A 171 33.51 21.84 -27.98
C HIS A 171 32.15 22.55 -27.99
N THR A 172 31.38 22.35 -26.92
CA THR A 172 30.07 22.98 -26.68
C THR A 172 30.09 23.86 -25.42
N ASN A 173 28.94 24.45 -25.09
CA ASN A 173 28.78 25.38 -23.97
C ASN A 173 28.74 24.66 -22.61
N PHE A 174 29.45 25.18 -21.59
CA PHE A 174 29.37 24.64 -20.23
C PHE A 174 27.99 24.76 -19.58
N THR A 175 27.16 25.74 -19.99
CA THR A 175 25.76 25.80 -19.59
C THR A 175 24.98 24.56 -20.05
N LEU A 176 25.27 24.03 -21.26
CA LEU A 176 24.65 22.79 -21.74
C LEU A 176 25.11 21.58 -20.92
N GLU A 177 26.41 21.46 -20.59
CA GLU A 177 26.92 20.37 -19.75
C GLU A 177 26.20 20.33 -18.39
N MET A 178 25.95 21.49 -17.76
CA MET A 178 25.23 21.56 -16.49
C MET A 178 23.72 21.30 -16.64
N ILE A 179 23.08 21.75 -17.73
CA ILE A 179 21.66 21.41 -18.00
C ILE A 179 21.51 19.90 -18.20
N PHE A 180 22.42 19.25 -18.93
CA PHE A 180 22.44 17.80 -19.06
C PHE A 180 22.77 17.08 -17.75
N HIS A 181 23.62 17.67 -16.89
CA HIS A 181 23.88 17.12 -15.55
C HIS A 181 22.60 17.04 -14.71
N VAL A 182 21.84 18.14 -14.65
CA VAL A 182 20.61 18.24 -13.85
C VAL A 182 19.46 17.43 -14.46
N LEU A 183 19.19 17.56 -15.76
CA LEU A 183 18.01 16.94 -16.40
C LEU A 183 18.24 15.47 -16.78
N PHE A 184 19.41 15.13 -17.34
CA PHE A 184 19.71 13.79 -17.89
C PHE A 184 20.66 12.98 -17.00
N ALA A 185 20.88 13.41 -15.75
CA ALA A 185 21.83 12.81 -14.80
C ALA A 185 23.27 12.67 -15.35
N TYR A 186 23.62 13.49 -16.35
CA TYR A 186 24.87 13.33 -17.10
C TYR A 186 26.10 13.52 -16.20
N PRO A 187 26.99 12.51 -16.06
CA PRO A 187 28.02 12.53 -15.02
C PRO A 187 29.14 13.53 -15.32
N LEU A 188 29.53 14.33 -14.32
CA LEU A 188 30.64 15.29 -14.45
C LEU A 188 32.05 14.65 -14.30
N ARG A 189 32.15 13.44 -13.73
CA ARG A 189 33.42 12.71 -13.49
C ARG A 189 33.23 11.20 -13.67
N LYS A 190 34.31 10.50 -14.11
CA LYS A 190 34.32 9.06 -14.44
C LYS A 190 33.13 8.64 -15.33
N LYS A 191 32.93 9.36 -16.44
CA LYS A 191 31.65 9.45 -17.14
C LYS A 191 31.06 8.09 -17.54
N SER A 192 31.76 7.31 -18.37
CA SER A 192 31.24 6.07 -18.99
C SER A 192 30.74 4.99 -18.02
N HIS A 193 31.30 4.86 -16.82
CA HIS A 193 30.82 3.92 -15.80
C HIS A 193 29.66 4.47 -14.94
N ASN A 194 29.49 5.79 -14.92
CA ASN A 194 28.53 6.50 -14.07
C ASN A 194 27.28 6.98 -14.82
N VAL A 195 27.16 6.71 -16.12
CA VAL A 195 25.95 6.98 -16.90
C VAL A 195 24.78 6.14 -16.35
N LYS A 196 23.61 6.76 -16.25
CA LYS A 196 22.32 6.13 -15.96
C LYS A 196 21.20 6.97 -16.59
N ILE A 197 20.00 6.40 -16.74
CA ILE A 197 18.81 7.16 -17.15
C ILE A 197 18.27 7.95 -15.94
N SER A 198 17.96 9.24 -16.14
CA SER A 198 17.37 10.08 -15.11
C SER A 198 15.87 9.87 -14.95
N GLU A 199 15.35 10.18 -13.77
CA GLU A 199 13.90 10.19 -13.45
C GLU A 199 13.09 11.04 -14.45
N PHE A 200 13.60 12.23 -14.80
CA PHE A 200 13.07 13.12 -15.83
C PHE A 200 12.84 12.41 -17.18
N VAL A 201 13.76 11.54 -17.60
CA VAL A 201 13.58 10.71 -18.80
C VAL A 201 12.51 9.63 -18.59
N TRP A 202 12.50 8.96 -17.44
CA TRP A 202 11.47 7.95 -17.14
C TRP A 202 10.05 8.53 -17.16
N GLN A 203 9.87 9.75 -16.67
CA GLN A 203 8.60 10.49 -16.60
C GLN A 203 8.17 11.17 -17.93
N SER A 204 9.06 11.21 -18.94
CA SER A 204 8.79 11.85 -20.24
C SER A 204 7.90 11.03 -21.18
N ASP A 205 7.32 11.67 -22.20
CA ASP A 205 6.62 10.99 -23.30
C ASP A 205 7.51 9.98 -24.03
N ASN A 206 6.90 8.88 -24.50
CA ASN A 206 7.52 7.95 -25.44
C ASN A 206 8.14 8.66 -26.67
N GLN A 207 7.54 9.73 -27.18
CA GLN A 207 8.05 10.50 -28.32
C GLN A 207 9.35 11.29 -28.05
N TYR A 208 9.69 11.56 -26.78
CA TYR A 208 10.94 12.21 -26.38
C TYR A 208 11.98 11.18 -25.97
N ILE A 209 11.56 10.13 -25.25
CA ILE A 209 12.41 8.98 -24.91
C ILE A 209 12.92 8.28 -26.18
N ALA A 210 12.08 8.09 -27.20
CA ALA A 210 12.49 7.52 -28.49
C ALA A 210 13.63 8.33 -29.13
N LYS A 211 13.59 9.66 -29.04
CA LYS A 211 14.65 10.53 -29.57
C LYS A 211 15.94 10.46 -28.75
N LEU A 212 15.86 10.37 -27.41
CA LEU A 212 17.02 10.09 -26.55
C LEU A 212 17.69 8.76 -26.92
N LEU A 213 16.87 7.69 -27.07
CA LEU A 213 17.36 6.38 -27.50
C LEU A 213 17.98 6.45 -28.89
N GLN A 214 17.33 7.11 -29.85
CA GLN A 214 17.86 7.28 -31.21
C GLN A 214 19.25 7.94 -31.18
N GLY A 215 19.46 9.01 -30.40
CA GLY A 215 20.78 9.64 -30.26
C GLY A 215 21.83 8.76 -29.58
N TYR A 216 21.44 8.00 -28.55
CA TYR A 216 22.33 7.04 -27.87
C TYR A 216 22.72 5.87 -28.80
N PHE A 217 21.79 5.39 -29.63
CA PHE A 217 22.06 4.36 -30.64
C PHE A 217 22.80 4.91 -31.88
N ASP A 218 22.63 6.18 -32.25
CA ASP A 218 23.38 6.83 -33.33
C ASP A 218 24.86 7.08 -32.99
N THR A 219 25.22 7.07 -31.71
CA THR A 219 26.62 6.92 -31.23
C THR A 219 26.99 5.45 -31.04
N ASP A 220 26.75 4.86 -29.86
CA ASP A 220 27.26 3.54 -29.45
C ASP A 220 26.63 2.34 -30.19
N GLY A 221 25.41 2.50 -30.72
CA GLY A 221 24.66 1.41 -31.34
C GLY A 221 25.20 0.95 -32.69
N CYS A 222 25.34 -0.36 -32.90
CA CYS A 222 25.76 -0.99 -34.14
C CYS A 222 24.64 -1.84 -34.76
N VAL A 223 24.72 -2.11 -36.07
CA VAL A 223 23.85 -3.08 -36.76
C VAL A 223 24.74 -4.23 -37.25
N GLU A 224 24.77 -5.31 -36.49
CA GLU A 224 25.69 -6.42 -36.67
C GLU A 224 25.18 -7.46 -37.68
N LYS A 225 25.93 -7.61 -38.78
CA LYS A 225 25.68 -8.64 -39.81
C LYS A 225 25.86 -10.07 -39.27
N SER A 226 26.82 -10.25 -38.35
CA SER A 226 27.14 -11.45 -37.58
C SER A 226 25.93 -11.95 -36.77
N ARG A 227 25.44 -11.10 -35.86
CA ARG A 227 24.40 -11.43 -34.89
C ARG A 227 22.97 -11.29 -35.45
N ARG A 228 22.82 -10.74 -36.65
CA ARG A 228 21.52 -10.40 -37.29
C ARG A 228 20.65 -9.54 -36.36
N GLY A 229 21.26 -8.54 -35.75
CA GLY A 229 20.63 -7.70 -34.73
C GLY A 229 21.27 -6.33 -34.62
N ILE A 230 20.64 -5.48 -33.82
CA ILE A 230 21.14 -4.19 -33.38
C ILE A 230 21.83 -4.42 -32.05
N THR A 231 23.12 -4.10 -31.94
CA THR A 231 23.90 -4.26 -30.72
C THR A 231 24.25 -2.92 -30.10
N ILE A 232 24.35 -2.85 -28.78
CA ILE A 232 24.86 -1.68 -28.07
C ILE A 232 25.52 -2.10 -26.76
N SER A 233 26.68 -1.54 -26.45
CA SER A 233 27.50 -1.92 -25.30
C SER A 233 27.81 -0.69 -24.47
N SER A 234 27.84 -0.79 -23.14
CA SER A 234 28.19 0.34 -22.29
C SER A 234 28.97 -0.09 -21.05
N ALA A 235 29.90 0.76 -20.63
CA ALA A 235 30.74 0.53 -19.45
C ALA A 235 29.97 0.70 -18.12
N SER A 236 28.74 1.22 -18.17
CA SER A 236 27.80 1.27 -17.03
C SER A 236 26.81 0.10 -17.10
N THR A 237 26.94 -0.83 -16.14
CA THR A 237 25.96 -1.91 -15.94
C THR A 237 24.56 -1.35 -15.67
N GLN A 238 24.45 -0.20 -15.01
CA GLN A 238 23.17 0.47 -14.75
C GLN A 238 22.54 0.97 -16.04
N MET A 239 23.28 1.70 -16.87
CA MET A 239 22.79 2.18 -18.17
C MET A 239 22.29 1.04 -19.05
N ILE A 240 22.95 -0.12 -19.03
CA ILE A 240 22.51 -1.31 -19.77
C ILE A 240 21.21 -1.91 -19.21
N ASN A 241 21.01 -1.88 -17.89
CA ASN A 241 19.75 -2.31 -17.29
C ASN A 241 18.62 -1.31 -17.62
N ASP A 242 18.90 0.00 -17.52
CA ASP A 242 17.97 1.07 -17.84
C ASP A 242 17.53 1.03 -19.32
N LEU A 243 18.49 0.88 -20.25
CA LEU A 243 18.24 0.74 -21.68
C LEU A 243 17.42 -0.51 -22.01
N HIS A 244 17.70 -1.64 -21.35
CA HIS A 244 16.91 -2.86 -21.53
C HIS A 244 15.43 -2.64 -21.16
N LEU A 245 15.18 -1.95 -20.04
CA LEU A 245 13.83 -1.60 -19.60
C LEU A 245 13.16 -0.54 -20.50
N LEU A 246 13.90 0.47 -20.98
CA LEU A 246 13.40 1.46 -21.92
C LEU A 246 13.03 0.85 -23.28
N LEU A 247 13.82 -0.09 -23.81
CA LEU A 247 13.53 -0.77 -25.08
C LEU A 247 12.22 -1.56 -25.02
N LEU A 248 11.93 -2.20 -23.89
CA LEU A 248 10.66 -2.92 -23.68
C LEU A 248 9.43 -1.98 -23.71
N ARG A 249 9.57 -0.69 -23.33
CA ARG A 249 8.51 0.34 -23.45
C ARG A 249 8.12 0.65 -24.90
N PHE A 250 8.94 0.22 -25.87
CA PHE A 250 8.68 0.29 -27.33
C PHE A 250 8.48 -1.10 -27.97
N GLY A 251 8.24 -2.15 -27.17
CA GLY A 251 8.10 -3.52 -27.66
C GLY A 251 9.39 -4.12 -28.26
N CYS A 252 10.55 -3.55 -27.95
CA CYS A 252 11.84 -4.01 -28.44
C CYS A 252 12.47 -4.94 -27.38
N ILE A 253 12.35 -6.25 -27.56
CA ILE A 253 13.00 -7.21 -26.66
C ILE A 253 14.49 -7.28 -26.99
N ALA A 254 15.33 -7.00 -25.99
CA ALA A 254 16.79 -7.10 -26.08
C ALA A 254 17.29 -8.32 -25.29
N ILE A 255 18.32 -8.99 -25.79
CA ILE A 255 19.08 -10.01 -25.05
C ILE A 255 20.24 -9.28 -24.35
N LYS A 256 20.45 -9.49 -23.04
CA LYS A 256 21.64 -8.97 -22.33
C LYS A 256 22.73 -10.04 -22.28
N GLU A 257 23.92 -9.67 -22.74
CA GLU A 257 25.09 -10.53 -22.78
C GLU A 257 26.04 -10.28 -21.60
N LYS A 258 27.01 -11.18 -21.40
CA LYS A 258 27.90 -11.23 -20.22
C LYS A 258 28.88 -10.06 -20.11
N ASP A 259 29.05 -9.32 -21.19
CA ASP A 259 30.00 -8.23 -21.43
C ASP A 259 29.36 -6.83 -21.28
N ASN A 260 28.12 -6.75 -20.77
CA ASN A 260 27.29 -5.54 -20.80
C ASN A 260 26.95 -5.05 -22.23
N THR A 261 26.79 -5.98 -23.18
CA THR A 261 26.13 -5.72 -24.48
C THR A 261 24.64 -6.07 -24.43
N LEU A 262 23.80 -5.29 -25.11
CA LEU A 262 22.42 -5.61 -25.47
C LEU A 262 22.32 -5.93 -26.96
N THR A 263 21.61 -6.99 -27.32
CA THR A 263 21.34 -7.40 -28.71
C THR A 263 19.84 -7.47 -28.98
N VAL A 264 19.31 -6.59 -29.83
CA VAL A 264 17.91 -6.59 -30.32
C VAL A 264 17.86 -7.28 -31.68
N SER A 265 17.08 -8.35 -31.84
CA SER A 265 17.02 -9.13 -33.08
C SER A 265 15.59 -9.60 -33.43
N GLY A 266 15.43 -10.27 -34.58
CA GLY A 266 14.14 -10.79 -35.03
C GLY A 266 13.06 -9.72 -35.18
N ASN A 267 11.83 -10.04 -34.79
CA ASN A 267 10.70 -9.12 -34.83
C ASN A 267 10.91 -7.86 -33.95
N SER A 268 11.71 -7.94 -32.88
CA SER A 268 12.04 -6.77 -32.05
C SER A 268 12.88 -5.73 -32.80
N ALA A 269 13.65 -6.12 -33.81
CA ALA A 269 14.36 -5.18 -34.69
C ALA A 269 13.41 -4.43 -35.65
N LEU A 270 12.23 -5.00 -35.95
CA LEU A 270 11.18 -4.31 -36.72
C LEU A 270 10.47 -3.27 -35.85
N ASN A 271 10.18 -3.59 -34.58
CA ASN A 271 9.66 -2.63 -33.61
C ASN A 271 10.65 -1.48 -33.38
N PHE A 272 11.95 -1.79 -33.23
CA PHE A 272 12.99 -0.76 -33.11
C PHE A 272 13.01 0.17 -34.34
N MET A 273 12.94 -0.40 -35.55
CA MET A 273 12.89 0.39 -36.80
C MET A 273 11.64 1.27 -36.92
N LYS A 274 10.51 0.86 -36.33
CA LYS A 274 9.24 1.60 -36.36
C LYS A 274 9.16 2.71 -35.31
N GLU A 275 9.64 2.45 -34.10
CA GLU A 275 9.39 3.29 -32.91
C GLU A 275 10.59 4.15 -32.49
N ILE A 276 11.83 3.79 -32.87
CA ILE A 276 13.07 4.47 -32.45
C ILE A 276 13.93 4.85 -33.68
N GLY A 277 14.33 3.85 -34.47
CA GLY A 277 15.13 4.01 -35.68
C GLY A 277 16.56 4.51 -35.45
N PHE A 278 17.15 5.03 -36.52
CA PHE A 278 18.45 5.73 -36.54
C PHE A 278 18.26 7.01 -37.36
N GLU A 279 18.77 8.15 -36.91
CA GLU A 279 18.87 9.38 -37.68
C GLU A 279 20.12 9.36 -38.58
N HIS A 280 21.12 8.52 -38.26
CA HIS A 280 22.29 8.30 -39.10
C HIS A 280 21.98 7.39 -40.31
N GLU A 281 22.06 7.96 -41.53
CA GLU A 281 21.79 7.29 -42.82
C GLU A 281 22.42 5.90 -42.98
N GLU A 282 23.75 5.74 -42.80
CA GLU A 282 24.38 4.41 -42.90
C GLU A 282 23.81 3.37 -41.92
N LYS A 283 23.43 3.76 -40.70
CA LYS A 283 22.85 2.87 -39.69
C LYS A 283 21.41 2.52 -40.08
N LEU A 284 20.66 3.51 -40.57
CA LEU A 284 19.31 3.35 -41.11
C LEU A 284 19.27 2.40 -42.34
N LEU A 285 20.19 2.56 -43.30
CA LEU A 285 20.35 1.67 -44.46
C LEU A 285 20.71 0.23 -44.04
N LYS A 286 21.59 0.07 -43.05
CA LYS A 286 21.90 -1.25 -42.47
C LYS A 286 20.68 -1.85 -41.76
N LEU A 287 19.89 -1.06 -41.05
CA LEU A 287 18.67 -1.48 -40.37
C LEU A 287 17.58 -1.90 -41.36
N HIS A 288 17.35 -1.15 -42.46
CA HIS A 288 16.44 -1.58 -43.52
C HIS A 288 16.93 -2.89 -44.19
N SER A 289 18.24 -3.04 -44.43
CA SER A 289 18.82 -4.29 -44.94
C SER A 289 18.68 -5.48 -43.97
N LEU A 290 18.60 -5.22 -42.66
CA LEU A 290 18.31 -6.23 -41.64
C LEU A 290 16.81 -6.57 -41.62
N ALA A 291 15.93 -5.57 -41.57
CA ALA A 291 14.47 -5.72 -41.55
C ALA A 291 13.95 -6.50 -42.77
N ALA A 292 14.51 -6.25 -43.96
CA ALA A 292 14.20 -7.01 -45.18
C ALA A 292 14.55 -8.51 -45.04
N LYS A 293 15.58 -8.86 -44.27
CA LYS A 293 16.03 -10.25 -44.04
C LYS A 293 15.24 -10.95 -42.93
N VAL A 294 14.75 -10.21 -41.94
CA VAL A 294 13.83 -10.74 -40.89
C VAL A 294 12.56 -11.28 -41.53
N LYS A 295 11.96 -10.54 -42.48
CA LYS A 295 10.76 -10.99 -43.23
C LYS A 295 10.93 -12.32 -43.99
N GLY A 296 12.17 -12.76 -44.24
CA GLY A 296 12.47 -13.97 -45.00
C GLY A 296 12.92 -15.18 -44.17
N ASN A 297 12.88 -15.14 -42.83
CA ASN A 297 13.34 -16.26 -42.00
C ASN A 297 12.50 -16.44 -40.72
N ILE A 298 11.89 -17.62 -40.57
CA ILE A 298 11.06 -18.01 -39.42
C ILE A 298 11.93 -18.34 -38.17
N VAL A 299 13.26 -18.31 -38.28
CA VAL A 299 14.22 -18.81 -37.27
C VAL A 299 15.03 -17.65 -36.65
N CYS A 300 14.38 -16.52 -36.38
CA CYS A 300 15.05 -15.30 -35.91
C CYS A 300 14.71 -14.88 -34.47
N ASP A 301 13.55 -15.23 -33.93
CA ASP A 301 13.10 -14.76 -32.61
C ASP A 301 13.70 -15.59 -31.48
N LYS A 302 14.98 -15.29 -31.18
CA LYS A 302 15.73 -15.87 -30.06
C LYS A 302 15.37 -15.15 -28.76
N VAL A 303 14.76 -15.86 -27.82
CA VAL A 303 14.44 -15.35 -26.46
C VAL A 303 15.26 -16.13 -25.43
N GLN A 304 15.91 -15.42 -24.51
CA GLN A 304 16.68 -16.03 -23.43
C GLN A 304 15.79 -16.36 -22.23
N VAL A 305 15.80 -17.63 -21.82
CA VAL A 305 15.10 -18.16 -20.65
C VAL A 305 16.15 -18.81 -19.74
N GLY A 306 16.46 -18.14 -18.64
CA GLY A 306 17.62 -18.50 -17.80
C GLY A 306 18.93 -18.40 -18.58
N ASN A 307 19.70 -19.50 -18.62
CA ASN A 307 20.97 -19.60 -19.35
C ASN A 307 20.83 -20.17 -20.78
N GLN A 308 19.62 -20.43 -21.27
CA GLN A 308 19.38 -21.00 -22.61
C GLN A 308 18.57 -20.05 -23.50
N VAL A 309 18.64 -20.26 -24.82
CA VAL A 309 18.05 -19.37 -25.83
C VAL A 309 17.17 -20.16 -26.79
N MET A 310 15.85 -19.92 -26.74
CA MET A 310 14.82 -20.66 -27.50
C MET A 310 14.27 -19.83 -28.67
N LEU A 311 13.54 -20.49 -29.59
CA LEU A 311 12.99 -19.92 -30.83
C LEU A 311 11.46 -20.09 -30.90
N LEU A 312 10.75 -19.04 -31.36
CA LEU A 312 9.28 -19.00 -31.42
C LEU A 312 8.71 -19.27 -32.84
N LYS A 313 7.42 -19.65 -32.91
CA LYS A 313 6.63 -19.84 -34.15
C LYS A 313 5.20 -19.27 -33.98
N ASN A 314 4.49 -19.08 -35.10
CA ASN A 314 3.75 -17.83 -35.33
C ASN A 314 2.21 -17.97 -35.53
N ALA A 315 1.52 -18.83 -34.77
CA ALA A 315 0.22 -19.39 -35.21
C ALA A 315 -1.08 -18.85 -34.56
N THR A 316 -1.04 -18.15 -33.42
CA THR A 316 -2.17 -18.19 -32.45
C THR A 316 -2.85 -16.84 -32.18
N ILE A 317 -3.52 -16.22 -33.18
CA ILE A 317 -4.13 -14.87 -33.04
C ILE A 317 -5.59 -14.74 -33.57
N LYS A 318 -6.17 -15.74 -34.26
CA LYS A 318 -7.21 -15.44 -35.28
C LYS A 318 -8.71 -15.53 -34.92
N ASN A 319 -9.15 -16.11 -33.81
CA ASN A 319 -10.58 -16.43 -33.58
C ASN A 319 -11.10 -15.95 -32.21
N LEU A 320 -11.79 -14.80 -32.15
CA LEU A 320 -12.69 -14.40 -31.05
C LEU A 320 -13.52 -13.17 -31.47
N ALA A 321 -14.73 -13.38 -32.01
CA ALA A 321 -15.65 -12.33 -32.45
C ALA A 321 -17.11 -12.84 -32.59
N ALA A 322 -17.76 -13.13 -31.45
CA ALA A 322 -19.18 -13.50 -31.27
C ALA A 322 -19.49 -13.48 -29.75
N GLU A 323 -20.71 -13.28 -29.22
CA GLU A 323 -21.99 -12.78 -29.76
C GLU A 323 -22.84 -12.21 -28.58
N LEU A 324 -24.04 -11.66 -28.83
CA LEU A 324 -24.80 -10.84 -27.84
C LEU A 324 -26.34 -10.99 -27.96
N ALA A 325 -27.09 -10.88 -26.84
CA ALA A 325 -28.51 -10.44 -26.76
C ALA A 325 -29.02 -10.23 -25.30
N PHE A 326 -30.14 -9.48 -25.13
CA PHE A 326 -30.80 -9.10 -23.85
C PHE A 326 -32.35 -9.34 -23.90
N ILE A 327 -33.04 -9.38 -22.75
CA ILE A 327 -34.53 -9.31 -22.60
C ILE A 327 -34.94 -8.51 -21.32
N GLU A 328 -36.17 -7.96 -21.29
CA GLU A 328 -36.76 -6.94 -20.39
C GLU A 328 -37.73 -7.49 -19.30
N ILE A 329 -38.09 -6.71 -18.25
CA ILE A 329 -38.96 -7.09 -17.11
C ILE A 329 -40.08 -6.05 -16.82
N THR A 330 -41.22 -6.47 -16.25
CA THR A 330 -42.54 -5.85 -16.52
C THR A 330 -43.32 -5.10 -15.40
N LYS A 331 -43.20 -5.38 -14.07
CA LYS A 331 -43.82 -4.54 -12.99
C LYS A 331 -43.41 -4.87 -11.52
N LEU A 332 -43.61 -3.93 -10.57
CA LEU A 332 -43.40 -4.06 -9.09
C LEU A 332 -44.29 -3.08 -8.25
N GLU A 333 -44.61 -3.39 -6.96
CA GLU A 333 -45.37 -2.55 -5.96
C GLU A 333 -44.93 -2.81 -4.46
N SER A 334 -45.44 -2.12 -3.40
CA SER A 334 -44.78 -2.03 -2.05
C SER A 334 -45.59 -1.61 -0.76
N GLY A 335 -44.95 -1.56 0.45
CA GLY A 335 -45.35 -1.00 1.79
C GLY A 335 -44.14 -0.92 2.80
N TYR A 336 -44.11 -0.54 4.10
CA TYR A 336 -44.94 0.24 5.10
C TYR A 336 -44.03 0.74 6.31
N GLU A 337 -44.54 1.23 7.46
CA GLU A 337 -43.84 2.16 8.44
C GLU A 337 -44.12 1.98 10.00
N GLU A 338 -43.66 2.94 10.86
CA GLU A 338 -43.92 3.24 12.33
C GLU A 338 -43.08 2.51 13.45
N VAL A 339 -42.82 2.96 14.72
CA VAL A 339 -42.85 4.23 15.55
C VAL A 339 -42.01 4.07 16.89
N VAL A 340 -41.82 5.10 17.76
CA VAL A 340 -40.84 5.17 18.94
C VAL A 340 -41.43 5.80 20.25
N TYR A 341 -40.79 5.61 21.44
CA TYR A 341 -40.89 6.49 22.65
C TYR A 341 -39.61 6.54 23.53
N ASP A 342 -39.51 7.51 24.47
CA ASP A 342 -38.26 8.10 25.03
C ASP A 342 -38.36 8.56 26.52
N PHE A 343 -37.22 8.80 27.20
CA PHE A 343 -37.08 9.57 28.47
C PHE A 343 -35.77 10.40 28.52
N THR A 344 -35.88 11.72 28.71
CA THR A 344 -34.82 12.75 28.63
C THR A 344 -34.17 13.11 30.00
N ILE A 345 -33.13 13.99 30.11
CA ILE A 345 -33.13 15.48 30.21
C ILE A 345 -31.68 16.06 29.97
N PRO A 346 -31.44 17.38 29.76
CA PRO A 346 -31.73 18.17 28.55
C PRO A 346 -30.52 18.98 27.99
N LYS A 347 -30.14 18.77 26.72
CA LYS A 347 -29.94 19.83 25.69
C LYS A 347 -29.22 19.35 24.43
N ASN A 348 -28.24 18.46 24.57
CA ASN A 348 -27.56 17.84 23.44
C ASN A 348 -28.01 16.38 23.39
N HIS A 349 -28.71 16.00 22.33
CA HIS A 349 -29.24 14.64 22.12
C HIS A 349 -28.13 13.72 21.59
N ASN A 350 -27.05 13.57 22.36
CA ASN A 350 -25.80 12.89 22.00
C ASN A 350 -25.97 11.36 21.82
N PHE A 351 -26.71 10.95 20.79
CA PHE A 351 -26.52 9.64 20.17
C PHE A 351 -25.13 9.64 19.52
N ILE A 352 -24.37 8.57 19.74
CA ILE A 352 -23.03 8.42 19.19
C ILE A 352 -23.08 7.34 18.11
N ALA A 353 -22.83 7.72 16.85
CA ALA A 353 -22.60 6.77 15.78
C ALA A 353 -21.12 6.33 15.85
N GLU A 354 -20.87 5.26 16.60
CA GLU A 354 -19.50 4.80 16.91
C GLU A 354 -18.87 4.04 15.75
N GLY A 355 -18.15 4.79 14.93
CA GLY A 355 -17.20 4.25 13.97
C GLY A 355 -17.81 4.00 12.60
N MET A 356 -17.44 4.85 11.65
CA MET A 356 -17.40 4.49 10.23
C MET A 356 -15.98 4.05 9.89
N VAL A 357 -15.78 2.81 9.43
CA VAL A 357 -14.60 2.47 8.64
C VAL A 357 -14.82 2.82 7.18
N ILE A 358 -13.81 3.49 6.61
CA ILE A 358 -13.74 3.95 5.24
C ILE A 358 -12.39 3.51 4.67
N HIS A 359 -12.37 2.93 3.47
CA HIS A 359 -11.16 2.55 2.73
C HIS A 359 -10.80 3.56 1.64
N ASN A 360 -11.03 4.84 1.92
CA ASN A 360 -10.92 5.92 0.94
C ASN A 360 -10.74 7.28 1.64
N THR A 361 -9.50 7.64 1.96
CA THR A 361 -9.14 8.92 2.57
C THR A 361 -9.77 10.14 1.88
N ALA A 362 -9.89 10.15 0.55
CA ALA A 362 -10.51 11.26 -0.19
C ALA A 362 -12.02 11.44 0.11
N PHE A 363 -12.72 10.40 0.56
CA PHE A 363 -14.09 10.48 1.07
C PHE A 363 -14.08 11.01 2.51
N THR A 364 -13.18 10.50 3.38
CA THR A 364 -13.01 10.97 4.76
C THR A 364 -12.72 12.48 4.85
N ASP A 365 -11.74 12.96 4.07
CA ASP A 365 -11.38 14.38 3.98
C ASP A 365 -12.55 15.27 3.51
N ASN A 366 -13.36 14.75 2.58
CA ASN A 366 -14.50 15.49 2.03
C ASN A 366 -15.69 15.54 2.98
N LEU A 367 -15.91 14.51 3.81
CA LEU A 367 -16.84 14.59 4.94
C LEU A 367 -16.36 15.61 5.99
N LEU A 368 -15.07 15.58 6.35
CA LEU A 368 -14.41 16.52 7.28
C LEU A 368 -14.47 17.99 6.86
N ALA A 369 -14.29 18.27 5.57
CA ALA A 369 -14.38 19.63 5.05
C ALA A 369 -15.82 20.12 4.87
N ALA A 370 -16.74 19.23 4.48
CA ALA A 370 -18.14 19.61 4.30
C ALA A 370 -18.88 19.81 5.63
N SER A 371 -18.51 19.05 6.66
CA SER A 371 -18.92 19.27 8.07
C SER A 371 -18.27 20.50 8.74
N GLY A 372 -17.47 21.29 8.01
CA GLY A 372 -16.89 22.54 8.50
C GLY A 372 -15.66 22.42 9.41
N HIS A 373 -15.22 21.21 9.76
CA HIS A 373 -14.00 20.98 10.56
C HIS A 373 -12.70 21.28 9.77
N MET A 374 -12.77 21.47 8.44
CA MET A 374 -11.65 21.92 7.60
C MET A 374 -12.04 23.03 6.62
N ALA A 375 -11.04 23.77 6.11
CA ALA A 375 -11.28 24.79 5.10
C ALA A 375 -11.64 24.17 3.74
N SER A 376 -12.86 24.47 3.25
CA SER A 376 -13.49 23.88 2.05
C SER A 376 -12.75 24.04 0.71
N LYS A 377 -11.56 24.66 0.72
CA LYS A 377 -10.75 24.93 -0.48
C LYS A 377 -9.64 23.91 -0.73
N ASN A 378 -9.35 23.06 0.25
CA ASN A 378 -8.24 22.10 0.25
C ASN A 378 -8.73 20.63 0.32
N ALA A 379 -10.04 20.39 0.18
CA ALA A 379 -10.66 19.11 0.45
C ALA A 379 -10.54 18.14 -0.72
N GLY A 380 -9.99 16.95 -0.47
CA GLY A 380 -9.99 15.82 -1.42
C GLY A 380 -9.09 16.00 -2.64
N ASP A 381 -8.20 16.99 -2.66
CA ASP A 381 -7.24 17.18 -3.77
C ASP A 381 -5.98 16.34 -3.55
N LEU A 382 -5.88 15.26 -4.33
CA LEU A 382 -4.74 14.35 -4.39
C LEU A 382 -3.42 15.04 -4.78
N GLU A 383 -3.43 16.21 -5.45
CA GLU A 383 -2.19 16.94 -5.79
C GLU A 383 -1.78 18.00 -4.73
N GLU A 384 -2.61 18.35 -3.75
CA GLU A 384 -2.23 19.25 -2.62
C GLU A 384 -2.01 18.53 -1.27
N GLY A 385 -2.56 17.32 -1.09
CA GLY A 385 -2.30 16.43 0.06
C GLY A 385 -3.46 16.32 1.04
N MET A 386 -3.78 15.08 1.43
CA MET A 386 -4.92 14.76 2.32
C MET A 386 -4.63 15.08 3.79
N ALA A 387 -5.67 15.38 4.55
CA ALA A 387 -5.60 15.79 5.94
C ALA A 387 -5.52 14.62 6.94
N THR A 388 -5.98 13.41 6.59
CA THR A 388 -5.73 12.22 7.42
C THR A 388 -4.37 11.56 7.18
N TRP A 389 -3.63 11.91 6.12
CA TRP A 389 -2.28 11.40 5.87
C TRP A 389 -1.26 12.05 6.82
N GLN A 390 -0.85 11.30 7.83
CA GLN A 390 0.04 11.78 8.90
C GLN A 390 1.52 11.60 8.56
N HIS A 391 1.83 10.74 7.58
CA HIS A 391 3.19 10.38 7.21
C HIS A 391 3.53 10.79 5.76
N LEU A 392 4.82 11.06 5.50
CA LEU A 392 5.30 11.51 4.18
C LEU A 392 5.17 10.44 3.10
N ASP A 393 5.25 9.16 3.47
CA ASP A 393 5.14 8.04 2.53
C ASP A 393 3.71 7.84 2.01
N GLU A 394 2.70 8.12 2.83
CA GLU A 394 1.29 8.17 2.41
C GLU A 394 1.06 9.25 1.33
N GLN A 395 1.65 10.43 1.55
CA GLN A 395 1.58 11.57 0.63
C GLN A 395 2.35 11.31 -0.68
N GLU A 396 3.56 10.73 -0.62
CA GLU A 396 4.36 10.39 -1.81
C GLU A 396 3.75 9.25 -2.65
N ARG A 397 3.12 8.26 -2.00
CA ARG A 397 2.53 7.09 -2.66
C ARG A 397 1.04 7.24 -3.01
N LEU A 398 0.41 8.33 -2.56
CA LEU A 398 -1.03 8.61 -2.67
C LEU A 398 -1.90 7.47 -2.13
N MET A 399 -1.49 6.87 -1.01
CA MET A 399 -2.19 5.74 -0.39
C MET A 399 -2.14 5.77 1.14
N THR A 400 -3.26 5.40 1.75
CA THR A 400 -3.41 5.27 3.20
C THR A 400 -2.67 4.02 3.70
N VAL A 401 -1.73 4.21 4.62
CA VAL A 401 -0.92 3.15 5.26
C VAL A 401 -1.35 2.96 6.71
N ASP A 402 -1.73 4.05 7.37
CA ASP A 402 -2.15 4.09 8.76
C ASP A 402 -3.67 4.18 8.92
N ALA A 403 -4.15 3.89 10.12
CA ALA A 403 -5.53 4.18 10.50
C ALA A 403 -5.60 5.54 11.20
N ALA A 404 -6.50 6.43 10.76
CA ALA A 404 -6.65 7.77 11.31
C ALA A 404 -8.01 7.94 12.00
N ASN A 405 -7.97 8.24 13.30
CA ASN A 405 -9.17 8.53 14.09
C ASN A 405 -9.61 9.97 13.87
N VAL A 406 -10.91 10.15 13.68
CA VAL A 406 -11.57 11.41 13.39
C VAL A 406 -12.92 11.44 14.13
N SER A 407 -13.37 12.61 14.57
CA SER A 407 -14.73 12.80 15.07
C SER A 407 -15.38 14.04 14.45
N MET A 408 -16.66 13.95 14.11
CA MET A 408 -17.48 15.02 13.54
C MET A 408 -18.79 15.15 14.32
N VAL A 409 -19.38 16.34 14.35
CA VAL A 409 -20.76 16.54 14.84
C VAL A 409 -21.67 16.81 13.64
N HIS A 410 -22.83 16.16 13.60
CA HIS A 410 -23.82 16.32 12.53
C HIS A 410 -25.23 16.50 13.10
N GLU A 411 -26.03 17.40 12.53
CA GLU A 411 -27.43 17.58 12.94
C GLU A 411 -28.37 16.73 12.08
N PHE A 412 -29.17 15.88 12.71
CA PHE A 412 -30.20 15.09 12.04
C PHE A 412 -31.54 15.21 12.79
N ASN A 413 -32.60 15.56 12.07
CA ASN A 413 -33.96 15.76 12.61
C ASN A 413 -34.05 16.69 13.85
N GLY A 414 -33.18 17.70 13.99
CA GLY A 414 -33.18 18.63 15.14
C GLY A 414 -32.39 18.13 16.36
N HIS A 415 -31.54 17.12 16.19
CA HIS A 415 -30.69 16.54 17.23
C HIS A 415 -29.22 16.50 16.75
N GLU A 416 -28.28 16.76 17.65
CA GLU A 416 -26.82 16.71 17.38
C GLU A 416 -26.25 15.32 17.68
N PHE A 417 -25.56 14.73 16.69
CA PHE A 417 -24.98 13.40 16.76
C PHE A 417 -23.46 13.49 16.71
N LEU A 418 -22.78 12.78 17.61
CA LEU A 418 -21.32 12.60 17.53
C LEU A 418 -21.02 11.39 16.66
N ILE A 419 -20.25 11.59 15.60
CA ILE A 419 -19.88 10.52 14.66
C ILE A 419 -18.37 10.30 14.75
N ASN A 420 -17.98 9.16 15.30
CA ASN A 420 -16.60 8.72 15.33
C ASN A 420 -16.29 7.97 14.02
N LEU A 421 -15.11 8.18 13.46
CA LEU A 421 -14.69 7.71 12.15
C LEU A 421 -13.25 7.20 12.24
N ILE A 422 -12.98 6.04 11.66
CA ILE A 422 -11.63 5.48 11.55
C ILE A 422 -11.34 5.26 10.07
N ASP A 423 -10.56 6.17 9.48
CA ASP A 423 -10.03 6.01 8.13
C ASP A 423 -9.06 4.82 8.15
N THR A 424 -9.09 3.93 7.15
CA THR A 424 -8.23 2.74 7.16
C THR A 424 -7.63 2.40 5.80
N PRO A 425 -6.49 1.69 5.78
CA PRO A 425 -5.86 1.24 4.54
C PRO A 425 -6.76 0.39 3.65
N GLY A 426 -6.75 0.67 2.35
CA GLY A 426 -7.38 -0.18 1.33
C GLY A 426 -6.47 -1.29 0.77
N HIS A 427 -5.18 -1.32 1.15
CA HIS A 427 -4.20 -2.27 0.62
C HIS A 427 -4.04 -3.50 1.52
N VAL A 428 -4.00 -4.69 0.91
CA VAL A 428 -4.01 -5.99 1.62
C VAL A 428 -2.86 -6.17 2.63
N ASP A 429 -1.66 -5.68 2.29
CA ASP A 429 -0.49 -5.61 3.18
C ASP A 429 -0.78 -4.98 4.55
N PHE A 430 -1.77 -4.09 4.65
CA PHE A 430 -2.12 -3.34 5.87
C PHE A 430 -3.46 -3.77 6.47
N GLY A 431 -3.96 -4.96 6.13
CA GLY A 431 -5.17 -5.57 6.71
C GLY A 431 -5.16 -5.69 8.25
N GLY A 432 -3.97 -5.62 8.86
CA GLY A 432 -3.78 -5.50 10.30
C GLY A 432 -4.48 -4.27 10.88
N ASN A 433 -4.27 -3.10 10.27
CA ASN A 433 -4.94 -1.85 10.66
C ASN A 433 -6.47 -1.96 10.52
N VAL A 434 -6.96 -2.60 9.46
CA VAL A 434 -8.41 -2.84 9.26
C VAL A 434 -8.99 -3.71 10.38
N THR A 435 -8.34 -4.84 10.68
CA THR A 435 -8.81 -5.77 11.73
C THR A 435 -8.83 -5.11 13.10
N ARG A 436 -7.82 -4.29 13.41
CA ARG A 436 -7.74 -3.50 14.65
C ARG A 436 -8.83 -2.42 14.73
N ALA A 437 -9.15 -1.76 13.61
CA ALA A 437 -10.23 -0.77 13.55
C ALA A 437 -11.63 -1.40 13.71
N MET A 438 -11.89 -2.56 13.09
CA MET A 438 -13.19 -3.26 13.20
C MET A 438 -13.56 -3.63 14.65
N ARG A 439 -12.58 -3.81 15.55
CA ARG A 439 -12.85 -4.02 16.99
C ARG A 439 -13.39 -2.77 17.68
N ALA A 440 -13.00 -1.57 17.25
CA ALA A 440 -13.42 -0.30 17.86
C ALA A 440 -14.82 0.15 17.41
N ILE A 441 -15.17 -0.08 16.14
CA ILE A 441 -16.40 0.44 15.51
C ILE A 441 -17.60 -0.52 15.65
N ASP A 442 -18.82 0.00 15.57
CA ASP A 442 -20.06 -0.79 15.48
C ASP A 442 -20.72 -0.73 14.09
N GLY A 443 -20.45 0.35 13.34
CA GLY A 443 -20.85 0.52 11.93
C GLY A 443 -19.69 0.37 10.94
N THR A 444 -20.01 0.21 9.66
CA THR A 444 -19.03 0.43 8.58
C THR A 444 -19.72 0.94 7.31
N VAL A 445 -19.01 1.75 6.50
CA VAL A 445 -19.47 2.19 5.19
C VAL A 445 -18.63 1.49 4.13
N VAL A 446 -19.23 0.50 3.47
CA VAL A 446 -18.54 -0.20 2.39
C VAL A 446 -18.60 0.68 1.14
N LEU A 447 -17.46 1.22 0.73
CA LEU A 447 -17.33 1.91 -0.55
C LEU A 447 -17.09 0.90 -1.66
N ILE A 448 -18.00 0.87 -2.63
CA ILE A 448 -17.81 0.12 -3.89
C ILE A 448 -17.71 1.09 -5.06
N CYS A 449 -16.95 0.71 -6.08
CA CYS A 449 -16.79 1.56 -7.25
C CYS A 449 -17.90 1.27 -8.26
N ALA A 450 -18.62 2.30 -8.70
CA ALA A 450 -19.65 2.18 -9.73
C ALA A 450 -19.13 1.55 -11.04
N VAL A 451 -17.84 1.76 -11.36
CA VAL A 451 -17.17 1.23 -12.57
C VAL A 451 -16.53 -0.14 -12.33
N GLU A 452 -15.82 -0.34 -11.21
CA GLU A 452 -15.03 -1.56 -10.96
C GLU A 452 -15.79 -2.65 -10.17
N GLY A 453 -16.90 -2.32 -9.52
CA GLY A 453 -17.74 -3.25 -8.77
C GLY A 453 -17.21 -3.63 -7.38
N ILE A 454 -17.54 -4.85 -6.95
CA ILE A 454 -17.02 -5.48 -5.73
C ILE A 454 -15.69 -6.16 -6.08
N MET A 455 -14.65 -5.89 -5.30
CA MET A 455 -13.30 -6.44 -5.50
C MET A 455 -12.91 -7.40 -4.35
N PRO A 456 -11.86 -8.23 -4.48
CA PRO A 456 -11.45 -9.17 -3.42
C PRO A 456 -11.08 -8.48 -2.10
N GLN A 457 -10.59 -7.24 -2.15
CA GLN A 457 -10.38 -6.40 -0.96
C GLN A 457 -11.72 -5.99 -0.32
N THR A 458 -12.75 -5.68 -1.13
CA THR A 458 -14.11 -5.41 -0.65
C THR A 458 -14.70 -6.64 0.05
N GLU A 459 -14.57 -7.85 -0.52
CA GLU A 459 -14.95 -9.08 0.18
C GLU A 459 -14.20 -9.18 1.51
N THR A 460 -12.88 -9.03 1.50
CA THR A 460 -12.04 -9.19 2.70
C THR A 460 -12.48 -8.25 3.83
N VAL A 461 -12.78 -6.99 3.49
CA VAL A 461 -13.30 -5.96 4.41
C VAL A 461 -14.67 -6.33 4.96
N VAL A 462 -15.62 -6.72 4.09
CA VAL A 462 -16.96 -7.15 4.50
C VAL A 462 -16.87 -8.37 5.42
N LYS A 463 -15.98 -9.31 5.10
CA LYS A 463 -15.70 -10.51 5.89
C LYS A 463 -15.08 -10.20 7.25
N GLN A 464 -14.24 -9.16 7.35
CA GLN A 464 -13.71 -8.65 8.62
C GLN A 464 -14.83 -8.01 9.46
N ALA A 465 -15.62 -7.11 8.86
CA ALA A 465 -16.74 -6.44 9.53
C ALA A 465 -17.76 -7.42 10.10
N LEU A 466 -18.27 -8.34 9.27
CA LEU A 466 -19.29 -9.31 9.69
C LEU A 466 -18.78 -10.26 10.79
N ARG A 467 -17.50 -10.66 10.76
CA ARG A 467 -16.88 -11.52 11.81
C ARG A 467 -16.72 -10.83 13.16
N GLU A 468 -16.55 -9.51 13.16
CA GLU A 468 -16.51 -8.64 14.34
C GLU A 468 -17.92 -8.11 14.71
N ARG A 469 -18.96 -8.61 14.04
CA ARG A 469 -20.37 -8.18 14.15
C ARG A 469 -20.53 -6.65 14.01
N VAL A 470 -19.89 -6.09 13.01
CA VAL A 470 -20.01 -4.68 12.60
C VAL A 470 -21.05 -4.56 11.48
N LYS A 471 -22.02 -3.66 11.62
CA LYS A 471 -23.15 -3.54 10.67
C LYS A 471 -22.77 -2.70 9.43
N PRO A 472 -22.87 -3.24 8.20
CA PRO A 472 -22.54 -2.50 6.99
C PRO A 472 -23.69 -1.59 6.50
N VAL A 473 -23.32 -0.50 5.84
CA VAL A 473 -24.14 0.23 4.84
C VAL A 473 -23.30 0.42 3.57
N LEU A 474 -23.94 0.69 2.43
CA LEU A 474 -23.28 0.70 1.13
C LEU A 474 -23.20 2.11 0.52
N PHE A 475 -22.02 2.51 0.05
CA PHE A 475 -21.85 3.71 -0.78
C PHE A 475 -21.26 3.36 -2.16
N ILE A 476 -22.05 3.58 -3.20
CA ILE A 476 -21.63 3.41 -4.59
C ILE A 476 -20.94 4.69 -5.06
N ASN A 477 -19.61 4.68 -5.07
CA ASN A 477 -18.75 5.83 -5.34
C ASN A 477 -18.26 5.87 -6.81
N LYS A 478 -17.69 7.00 -7.25
CA LYS A 478 -17.25 7.28 -8.64
C LYS A 478 -18.36 7.24 -9.68
N VAL A 479 -19.62 7.52 -9.31
CA VAL A 479 -20.78 7.55 -10.24
C VAL A 479 -20.59 8.58 -11.36
N ASP A 480 -19.84 9.65 -11.12
CA ASP A 480 -19.48 10.63 -12.15
C ASP A 480 -18.74 10.02 -13.36
N ARG A 481 -18.06 8.87 -13.18
CA ARG A 481 -17.43 8.13 -14.28
C ARG A 481 -18.44 7.39 -15.16
N LEU A 482 -19.54 6.88 -14.60
CA LEU A 482 -20.64 6.29 -15.38
C LEU A 482 -21.25 7.33 -16.33
N VAL A 483 -21.37 8.58 -15.87
CA VAL A 483 -21.94 9.70 -16.63
C VAL A 483 -20.93 10.27 -17.64
N LYS A 484 -19.69 10.56 -17.22
CA LYS A 484 -18.70 11.27 -18.07
C LYS A 484 -17.90 10.36 -19.00
N GLU A 485 -17.40 9.23 -18.48
CA GLU A 485 -16.50 8.33 -19.22
C GLU A 485 -17.30 7.33 -20.05
N LEU A 486 -18.20 6.59 -19.39
CA LEU A 486 -19.00 5.54 -20.05
C LEU A 486 -20.27 6.06 -20.73
N LYS A 487 -20.74 7.26 -20.37
CA LYS A 487 -21.93 7.93 -20.93
C LYS A 487 -23.17 7.03 -20.95
N LEU A 488 -23.36 6.29 -19.87
CA LEU A 488 -24.52 5.42 -19.69
C LEU A 488 -25.81 6.24 -19.57
N SER A 489 -26.91 5.70 -20.08
CA SER A 489 -28.24 6.28 -19.85
C SER A 489 -28.68 6.10 -18.39
N PRO A 490 -29.66 6.88 -17.89
CA PRO A 490 -30.14 6.76 -16.51
C PRO A 490 -30.55 5.32 -16.15
N GLU A 491 -31.17 4.63 -17.11
CA GLU A 491 -31.68 3.27 -16.97
C GLU A 491 -30.52 2.28 -16.77
N LYS A 492 -29.48 2.35 -17.62
CA LYS A 492 -28.27 1.52 -17.47
C LYS A 492 -27.49 1.80 -16.18
N ILE A 493 -27.55 3.03 -15.66
CA ILE A 493 -26.97 3.36 -14.34
C ILE A 493 -27.79 2.71 -13.22
N GLN A 494 -29.12 2.77 -13.29
CA GLN A 494 -30.02 2.13 -12.34
C GLN A 494 -29.89 0.59 -12.35
N GLU A 495 -29.84 -0.04 -13.53
CA GLU A 495 -29.54 -1.47 -13.71
C GLU A 495 -28.22 -1.85 -13.01
N ARG A 496 -27.15 -1.06 -13.23
CA ARG A 496 -25.84 -1.31 -12.63
C ARG A 496 -25.85 -1.13 -11.11
N PHE A 497 -26.61 -0.17 -10.56
CA PHE A 497 -26.81 -0.08 -9.12
C PHE A 497 -27.55 -1.30 -8.56
N ILE A 498 -28.62 -1.76 -9.23
CA ILE A 498 -29.38 -2.95 -8.80
C ILE A 498 -28.49 -4.20 -8.80
N LYS A 499 -27.68 -4.41 -9.84
CA LYS A 499 -26.68 -5.51 -9.88
C LYS A 499 -25.74 -5.44 -8.67
N LEU A 500 -25.06 -4.32 -8.47
CA LEU A 500 -24.07 -4.14 -7.41
C LEU A 500 -24.65 -4.32 -5.99
N ILE A 501 -25.91 -3.93 -5.79
CA ILE A 501 -26.63 -4.10 -4.51
C ILE A 501 -27.05 -5.57 -4.31
N GLY A 502 -27.46 -6.26 -5.38
CA GLY A 502 -27.73 -7.71 -5.34
C GLY A 502 -26.49 -8.52 -4.99
N GLU A 503 -25.36 -8.24 -5.65
CA GLU A 503 -24.06 -8.87 -5.37
C GLU A 503 -23.60 -8.61 -3.93
N PHE A 504 -23.77 -7.38 -3.43
CA PHE A 504 -23.45 -7.04 -2.06
C PHE A 504 -24.35 -7.76 -1.04
N ASN A 505 -25.65 -7.88 -1.33
CA ASN A 505 -26.58 -8.57 -0.45
C ASN A 505 -26.37 -10.09 -0.44
N GLN A 506 -25.96 -10.70 -1.56
CA GLN A 506 -25.53 -12.10 -1.59
C GLN A 506 -24.25 -12.29 -0.76
N LEU A 507 -23.28 -11.40 -0.90
CA LEU A 507 -22.03 -11.44 -0.11
C LEU A 507 -22.29 -11.32 1.41
N VAL A 508 -23.25 -10.49 1.83
CA VAL A 508 -23.71 -10.42 3.23
C VAL A 508 -24.43 -11.71 3.63
N GLU A 509 -25.34 -12.22 2.80
CA GLU A 509 -26.06 -13.47 3.08
C GLU A 509 -25.10 -14.66 3.22
N ASP A 510 -24.09 -14.79 2.38
CA ASP A 510 -23.14 -15.91 2.40
C ASP A 510 -22.25 -15.91 3.66
N ILE A 511 -21.88 -14.72 4.15
CA ILE A 511 -20.86 -14.55 5.21
C ILE A 511 -21.48 -14.33 6.60
N ALA A 512 -22.63 -13.66 6.70
CA ALA A 512 -23.20 -13.26 7.99
C ALA A 512 -23.70 -14.45 8.83
N GLU A 513 -23.68 -14.29 10.15
CA GLU A 513 -24.29 -15.25 11.07
C GLU A 513 -25.82 -15.31 10.83
N PRO A 514 -26.50 -16.46 11.05
CA PRO A 514 -27.91 -16.63 10.64
C PRO A 514 -28.90 -15.59 11.20
N GLU A 515 -28.61 -15.00 12.35
CA GLU A 515 -29.39 -13.92 12.96
C GLU A 515 -29.28 -12.56 12.24
N PHE A 516 -28.27 -12.38 11.38
CA PHE A 516 -28.00 -11.12 10.66
C PHE A 516 -28.17 -11.22 9.14
N LYS A 517 -28.21 -12.42 8.54
CA LYS A 517 -28.26 -12.65 7.08
C LYS A 517 -29.32 -11.81 6.34
N GLU A 518 -30.54 -11.74 6.86
CA GLU A 518 -31.59 -10.87 6.30
C GLU A 518 -31.52 -9.44 6.87
N ALA A 519 -31.31 -9.31 8.18
CA ALA A 519 -31.43 -8.04 8.89
C ALA A 519 -30.38 -6.99 8.50
N TRP A 520 -29.26 -7.41 7.90
CA TRP A 520 -28.15 -6.53 7.46
C TRP A 520 -28.01 -6.43 5.93
N LYS A 521 -28.97 -6.96 5.16
CA LYS A 521 -29.08 -6.64 3.72
C LYS A 521 -29.38 -5.15 3.54
N VAL A 522 -28.76 -4.53 2.54
CA VAL A 522 -28.92 -3.10 2.27
C VAL A 522 -30.05 -2.84 1.26
N SER A 523 -30.79 -1.77 1.51
CA SER A 523 -32.05 -1.44 0.84
C SER A 523 -32.03 0.01 0.35
N ILE A 524 -32.23 0.20 -0.96
CA ILE A 524 -32.35 1.53 -1.57
C ILE A 524 -33.50 2.30 -0.91
N LYS A 525 -34.66 1.65 -0.77
CA LYS A 525 -35.91 2.25 -0.27
C LYS A 525 -35.75 2.77 1.15
N GLU A 526 -35.11 2.00 2.02
CA GLU A 526 -34.92 2.38 3.42
C GLU A 526 -33.86 3.48 3.57
N GLY A 527 -32.88 3.55 2.66
CA GLY A 527 -31.83 4.56 2.65
C GLY A 527 -30.45 4.06 3.06
N SER A 528 -30.27 2.77 3.32
CA SER A 528 -28.97 2.17 3.71
C SER A 528 -28.02 1.95 2.51
N VAL A 529 -28.40 2.48 1.34
CA VAL A 529 -27.57 2.60 0.16
C VAL A 529 -27.57 4.06 -0.29
N ALA A 530 -26.38 4.64 -0.40
CA ALA A 530 -26.14 5.91 -1.07
C ALA A 530 -25.33 5.70 -2.35
N PHE A 531 -25.47 6.62 -3.31
CA PHE A 531 -24.72 6.62 -4.57
C PHE A 531 -24.27 8.03 -4.93
N GLY A 532 -23.04 8.19 -5.42
CA GLY A 532 -22.45 9.51 -5.57
C GLY A 532 -21.04 9.55 -6.14
N SER A 533 -20.41 10.71 -5.98
CA SER A 533 -18.99 10.90 -6.25
C SER A 533 -18.36 11.67 -5.11
N ALA A 534 -17.54 10.98 -4.31
CA ALA A 534 -16.75 11.59 -3.25
C ALA A 534 -15.93 12.78 -3.78
N ARG A 535 -15.32 12.61 -4.96
CA ARG A 535 -14.48 13.62 -5.64
C ARG A 535 -15.23 14.90 -6.00
N GLU A 536 -16.50 14.78 -6.40
CA GLU A 536 -17.34 15.91 -6.81
C GLU A 536 -18.24 16.42 -5.66
N ASN A 537 -18.00 15.94 -4.43
CA ASN A 537 -18.69 16.35 -3.19
C ASN A 537 -20.22 16.20 -3.20
N TRP A 538 -20.76 15.27 -3.99
CA TRP A 538 -22.19 14.95 -4.01
C TRP A 538 -22.49 13.47 -3.77
N ALA A 539 -23.64 13.21 -3.16
CA ALA A 539 -24.28 11.90 -3.11
C ALA A 539 -25.81 12.04 -3.14
N LEU A 540 -26.51 10.92 -3.29
CA LEU A 540 -27.95 10.79 -3.10
C LEU A 540 -28.26 9.45 -2.40
N SER A 541 -29.33 9.44 -1.62
CA SER A 541 -30.03 8.24 -1.16
C SER A 541 -31.53 8.45 -1.37
N PHE A 542 -32.34 7.40 -1.46
CA PHE A 542 -33.76 7.53 -1.82
C PHE A 542 -34.57 8.41 -0.83
N PRO A 543 -34.44 8.29 0.51
CA PRO A 543 -35.13 9.18 1.44
C PRO A 543 -34.66 10.65 1.29
N TYR A 544 -33.39 10.86 0.97
CA TYR A 544 -32.84 12.20 0.80
C TYR A 544 -33.29 12.87 -0.51
N MET A 545 -33.41 12.09 -1.59
CA MET A 545 -34.04 12.52 -2.85
C MET A 545 -35.48 13.01 -2.63
N GLN A 546 -36.24 12.33 -1.75
CA GLN A 546 -37.56 12.77 -1.32
C GLN A 546 -37.48 14.03 -0.44
N LYS A 547 -36.59 14.06 0.58
CA LYS A 547 -36.36 15.19 1.52
C LYS A 547 -36.09 16.53 0.80
N LYS A 548 -35.23 16.53 -0.22
CA LYS A 548 -34.83 17.73 -0.98
C LYS A 548 -35.61 17.91 -2.30
N ASN A 549 -36.49 16.99 -2.68
CA ASN A 549 -37.14 16.93 -3.99
C ASN A 549 -36.13 16.98 -5.17
N VAL A 550 -35.10 16.12 -5.10
CA VAL A 550 -33.99 16.03 -6.07
C VAL A 550 -34.00 14.66 -6.75
N SER A 551 -33.87 14.62 -8.07
CA SER A 551 -33.81 13.39 -8.86
C SER A 551 -32.41 13.13 -9.42
N PHE A 552 -32.17 11.90 -9.89
CA PHE A 552 -30.95 11.58 -10.62
C PHE A 552 -30.82 12.32 -11.95
N LYS A 553 -31.93 12.82 -12.52
CA LYS A 553 -31.89 13.65 -13.75
C LYS A 553 -31.26 15.01 -13.49
N ASP A 554 -31.48 15.58 -12.30
CA ASP A 554 -30.87 16.86 -11.91
C ASP A 554 -29.35 16.70 -11.79
N ILE A 555 -28.87 15.57 -11.24
CA ILE A 555 -27.44 15.20 -11.23
C ILE A 555 -26.85 15.05 -12.65
N LEU A 556 -27.65 14.76 -13.67
CA LEU A 556 -27.15 14.77 -15.05
C LEU A 556 -27.00 16.21 -15.57
N THR A 557 -27.95 17.11 -15.27
CA THR A 557 -27.87 18.51 -15.70
C THR A 557 -26.74 19.29 -15.02
N ILE A 558 -26.33 18.95 -13.78
CA ILE A 558 -25.20 19.65 -13.14
C ILE A 558 -23.86 19.49 -13.88
N TYR A 559 -23.72 18.48 -14.74
CA TYR A 559 -22.52 18.32 -15.58
C TYR A 559 -22.55 19.18 -16.85
N GLU A 560 -23.68 19.81 -17.16
CA GLU A 560 -23.82 20.83 -18.21
C GLU A 560 -23.60 22.25 -17.66
N MET A 561 -23.62 22.42 -16.33
CA MET A 561 -23.37 23.69 -15.64
C MET A 561 -21.88 24.04 -15.54
N ASP A 562 -21.58 25.34 -15.40
CA ASP A 562 -20.25 25.80 -15.00
C ASP A 562 -19.91 25.37 -13.57
N GLU A 563 -18.60 25.30 -13.27
CA GLU A 563 -18.08 24.68 -12.05
C GLU A 563 -18.52 25.39 -10.76
N GLU A 564 -18.65 26.71 -10.76
CA GLU A 564 -19.09 27.47 -9.59
C GLU A 564 -20.58 27.25 -9.31
N LYS A 565 -21.45 27.32 -10.34
CA LYS A 565 -22.88 26.98 -10.17
C LYS A 565 -23.08 25.51 -9.79
N ARG A 566 -22.31 24.58 -10.38
CA ARG A 566 -22.35 23.15 -10.00
C ARG A 566 -22.03 22.98 -8.52
N LYS A 567 -20.94 23.58 -8.03
CA LYS A 567 -20.52 23.47 -6.61
C LYS A 567 -21.54 24.07 -5.66
N ALA A 568 -22.12 25.23 -5.98
CA ALA A 568 -23.19 25.82 -5.18
C ALA A 568 -24.45 24.94 -5.15
N TRP A 569 -24.93 24.49 -6.31
CA TRP A 569 -26.11 23.62 -6.37
C TRP A 569 -25.89 22.30 -5.60
N VAL A 570 -24.72 21.66 -5.77
CA VAL A 570 -24.36 20.44 -5.03
C VAL A 570 -24.41 20.66 -3.53
N TRP A 571 -23.85 21.77 -3.04
CA TRP A 571 -23.82 22.08 -1.62
C TRP A 571 -25.21 22.19 -1.01
N ASP A 572 -26.12 22.93 -1.65
CA ASP A 572 -27.47 23.16 -1.13
C ASP A 572 -28.40 21.93 -1.29
N ASN A 573 -28.25 21.19 -2.39
CA ASN A 573 -29.24 20.19 -2.83
C ASN A 573 -28.79 18.73 -2.66
N ALA A 574 -27.49 18.41 -2.72
CA ALA A 574 -26.99 17.03 -2.85
C ALA A 574 -25.65 16.76 -2.13
N SER A 575 -25.35 17.51 -1.05
CA SER A 575 -24.05 17.50 -0.39
C SER A 575 -23.67 16.11 0.15
N LEU A 576 -22.44 15.67 -0.14
CA LEU A 576 -21.91 14.36 0.25
C LEU A 576 -22.11 14.05 1.74
N HIS A 577 -21.80 15.01 2.62
CA HIS A 577 -21.85 14.78 4.06
C HIS A 577 -23.28 14.61 4.59
N GLU A 578 -24.23 15.49 4.22
CA GLU A 578 -25.62 15.39 4.69
C GLU A 578 -26.20 14.01 4.34
N VAL A 579 -26.01 13.54 3.10
CA VAL A 579 -26.51 12.23 2.66
C VAL A 579 -25.86 11.05 3.39
N ILE A 580 -24.55 11.08 3.58
CA ILE A 580 -23.80 9.98 4.18
C ILE A 580 -23.99 9.92 5.69
N LEU A 581 -23.98 11.06 6.37
CA LEU A 581 -24.11 11.13 7.82
C LEU A 581 -25.57 10.89 8.25
N ASP A 582 -26.57 11.40 7.50
CA ASP A 582 -27.98 11.00 7.66
C ASP A 582 -28.15 9.47 7.50
N MET A 583 -27.50 8.85 6.50
CA MET A 583 -27.53 7.40 6.29
C MET A 583 -26.90 6.63 7.46
N CYS A 584 -25.75 7.08 7.97
CA CYS A 584 -25.05 6.38 9.05
C CYS A 584 -25.84 6.48 10.37
N ILE A 585 -26.32 7.68 10.74
CA ILE A 585 -27.19 7.87 11.92
C ILE A 585 -28.45 7.00 11.83
N LYS A 586 -29.08 6.91 10.64
CA LYS A 586 -30.31 6.14 10.47
C LYS A 586 -30.11 4.62 10.52
N HIS A 587 -28.95 4.11 10.11
CA HIS A 587 -28.77 2.67 9.85
C HIS A 587 -27.67 1.99 10.66
N HIS A 588 -26.66 2.70 11.18
CA HIS A 588 -25.70 2.14 12.13
C HIS A 588 -26.28 2.14 13.55
N PRO A 589 -25.92 1.16 14.39
CA PRO A 589 -26.36 1.11 15.78
C PRO A 589 -25.49 1.99 16.69
N ASP A 590 -26.08 2.48 17.77
CA ASP A 590 -25.36 3.06 18.90
C ASP A 590 -24.65 1.98 19.75
N PRO A 591 -23.67 2.34 20.60
CA PRO A 591 -22.98 1.39 21.49
C PRO A 591 -23.87 0.59 22.43
N ILE A 592 -24.96 1.16 22.93
CA ILE A 592 -25.85 0.54 23.92
C ILE A 592 -26.71 -0.53 23.22
N PHE A 593 -27.03 -0.36 21.93
CA PHE A 593 -27.60 -1.42 21.10
C PHE A 593 -26.54 -2.42 20.64
N ALA A 594 -25.40 -1.95 20.14
CA ALA A 594 -24.36 -2.77 19.52
C ALA A 594 -23.68 -3.74 20.49
N GLN A 595 -23.27 -3.28 21.67
CA GLN A 595 -22.50 -4.09 22.62
C GLN A 595 -23.26 -5.34 23.09
N LYS A 596 -24.59 -5.29 23.12
CA LYS A 596 -25.45 -6.45 23.47
C LYS A 596 -25.19 -7.68 22.60
N TYR A 597 -24.99 -7.50 21.29
CA TYR A 597 -24.73 -8.61 20.37
C TYR A 597 -23.26 -8.73 19.95
N ARG A 598 -22.43 -7.69 20.16
CA ARG A 598 -20.98 -7.73 19.90
C ARG A 598 -20.16 -8.36 21.04
N ILE A 599 -20.42 -8.01 22.30
CA ILE A 599 -19.65 -8.53 23.45
C ILE A 599 -19.59 -10.08 23.49
N PRO A 600 -20.69 -10.84 23.27
CA PRO A 600 -20.65 -12.30 23.19
C PRO A 600 -19.73 -12.87 22.09
N ARG A 601 -19.47 -12.09 21.03
CA ARG A 601 -18.55 -12.45 19.94
C ARG A 601 -17.10 -12.18 20.32
N ILE A 602 -16.79 -10.98 20.83
CA ILE A 602 -15.42 -10.46 20.98
C ILE A 602 -14.78 -10.70 22.37
N TRP A 603 -15.58 -11.11 23.36
CA TRP A 603 -15.16 -11.43 24.72
C TRP A 603 -15.65 -12.84 25.10
N LYS A 604 -14.83 -13.60 25.84
CA LYS A 604 -15.09 -15.02 26.16
C LYS A 604 -15.20 -15.29 27.67
N GLY A 605 -15.51 -14.26 28.46
CA GLY A 605 -15.80 -14.42 29.87
C GLY A 605 -17.26 -14.76 30.15
N GLU A 606 -17.60 -14.89 31.43
CA GLU A 606 -18.94 -15.20 31.89
C GLU A 606 -19.86 -13.98 31.68
N LEU A 607 -20.75 -14.06 30.68
CA LEU A 607 -21.64 -12.96 30.29
C LEU A 607 -22.61 -12.56 31.41
N ASP A 608 -23.01 -13.51 32.26
CA ASP A 608 -23.88 -13.30 33.42
C ASP A 608 -23.14 -12.69 34.63
N SER A 609 -21.82 -12.53 34.57
CA SER A 609 -21.05 -11.85 35.62
C SER A 609 -21.32 -10.35 35.63
N SER A 610 -21.07 -9.69 36.77
CA SER A 610 -21.17 -8.22 36.87
C SER A 610 -20.36 -7.50 35.78
N PHE A 611 -19.17 -8.00 35.44
CA PHE A 611 -18.34 -7.42 34.38
C PHE A 611 -18.92 -7.69 32.98
N GLY A 612 -19.45 -8.89 32.74
CA GLY A 612 -20.15 -9.22 31.49
C GLY A 612 -21.38 -8.34 31.25
N GLN A 613 -22.18 -8.08 32.29
CA GLN A 613 -23.34 -7.19 32.23
C GLN A 613 -22.94 -5.72 32.07
N ASP A 614 -21.91 -5.25 32.79
CA ASP A 614 -21.32 -3.92 32.63
C ASP A 614 -20.85 -3.66 31.19
N LEU A 615 -20.29 -4.67 30.52
CA LEU A 615 -19.90 -4.65 29.10
C LEU A 615 -21.11 -4.67 28.15
N ILE A 616 -22.07 -5.58 28.37
CA ILE A 616 -23.27 -5.76 27.53
C ILE A 616 -24.16 -4.51 27.53
N THR A 617 -24.27 -3.83 28.67
CA THR A 617 -25.12 -2.65 28.86
C THR A 617 -24.43 -1.33 28.54
N CYS A 618 -23.12 -1.34 28.23
CA CYS A 618 -22.31 -0.13 28.03
C CYS A 618 -22.33 0.81 29.26
N ASN A 619 -22.25 0.24 30.47
CA ASN A 619 -22.46 0.93 31.73
C ASN A 619 -21.35 1.97 32.03
N PRO A 620 -21.63 3.29 32.08
CA PRO A 620 -20.61 4.30 32.37
C PRO A 620 -20.16 4.32 33.85
N ASP A 621 -20.99 3.82 34.77
CA ASP A 621 -20.71 3.66 36.19
C ASP A 621 -20.20 2.24 36.54
N GLY A 622 -20.05 1.39 35.53
CA GLY A 622 -19.60 0.00 35.65
C GLY A 622 -18.09 -0.15 35.83
N LYS A 623 -17.63 -1.40 35.92
CA LYS A 623 -16.20 -1.74 35.92
C LYS A 623 -15.52 -1.26 34.62
N LEU A 624 -14.43 -0.51 34.76
CA LEU A 624 -13.64 0.01 33.63
C LEU A 624 -13.19 -1.12 32.69
N ALA A 625 -13.47 -0.97 31.39
CA ALA A 625 -12.98 -1.86 30.33
C ALA A 625 -12.60 -1.06 29.08
N PHE A 626 -11.31 -0.77 28.91
CA PHE A 626 -10.77 -0.09 27.72
C PHE A 626 -9.87 -1.04 26.91
N VAL A 627 -10.10 -1.16 25.60
CA VAL A 627 -9.29 -2.00 24.71
C VAL A 627 -8.45 -1.11 23.79
N ILE A 628 -7.13 -1.26 23.85
CA ILE A 628 -6.21 -0.55 22.93
C ILE A 628 -6.36 -1.15 21.53
N THR A 629 -6.65 -0.33 20.52
CA THR A 629 -6.72 -0.76 19.11
C THR A 629 -5.59 -0.21 18.26
N ARG A 630 -5.02 0.95 18.60
CA ARG A 630 -3.88 1.56 17.91
C ARG A 630 -2.95 2.26 18.90
N ILE A 631 -1.65 2.22 18.66
CA ILE A 631 -0.67 2.99 19.43
C ILE A 631 0.04 3.96 18.47
N VAL A 632 0.13 5.23 18.87
CA VAL A 632 0.82 6.29 18.12
C VAL A 632 1.85 6.92 19.07
N VAL A 633 3.10 7.04 18.64
CA VAL A 633 4.12 7.77 19.42
C VAL A 633 4.09 9.23 18.98
N ASP A 634 3.75 10.16 19.88
CA ASP A 634 3.77 11.59 19.54
C ASP A 634 5.21 12.06 19.27
N PRO A 635 5.52 12.57 18.05
CA PRO A 635 6.88 13.00 17.70
C PRO A 635 7.36 14.23 18.47
N LYS A 636 6.48 14.97 19.18
CA LYS A 636 6.87 16.15 19.98
C LYS A 636 7.28 15.80 21.41
N SER A 637 6.53 14.95 22.09
CA SER A 637 6.80 14.55 23.48
C SER A 637 7.50 13.19 23.62
N GLY A 638 7.57 12.39 22.54
CA GLY A 638 8.13 11.05 22.55
C GLY A 638 7.31 10.03 23.37
N LYS A 639 6.06 10.36 23.72
CA LYS A 639 5.17 9.52 24.52
C LYS A 639 4.28 8.65 23.67
N ASP A 640 4.06 7.43 24.14
CA ASP A 640 3.04 6.53 23.60
C ASP A 640 1.64 7.07 23.94
N ILE A 641 0.82 7.23 22.90
CA ILE A 641 -0.62 7.54 22.95
C ILE A 641 -1.35 6.27 22.50
N SER A 642 -2.10 5.67 23.41
CA SER A 642 -2.88 4.46 23.17
C SER A 642 -4.32 4.86 22.81
N ALA A 643 -4.70 4.70 21.55
CA ALA A 643 -6.06 4.86 21.08
C ALA A 643 -6.83 3.53 21.13
N GLY A 644 -8.12 3.59 21.42
CA GLY A 644 -8.92 2.41 21.71
C GLY A 644 -10.38 2.76 21.99
N ARG A 645 -11.15 1.77 22.46
CA ARG A 645 -12.56 1.93 22.85
C ARG A 645 -12.78 1.61 24.31
N LEU A 646 -13.55 2.45 24.98
CA LEU A 646 -14.09 2.21 26.32
C LEU A 646 -15.43 1.49 26.21
N PHE A 647 -15.47 0.20 26.52
CA PHE A 647 -16.70 -0.61 26.49
C PHE A 647 -17.52 -0.48 27.79
N SER A 648 -16.87 -0.19 28.92
CA SER A 648 -17.56 0.02 30.21
C SER A 648 -16.74 0.87 31.18
N GLY A 649 -17.41 1.44 32.19
CA GLY A 649 -16.89 2.40 33.16
C GLY A 649 -16.60 3.79 32.59
N THR A 650 -15.87 4.59 33.38
CA THR A 650 -15.49 5.96 33.02
C THR A 650 -13.98 6.18 33.23
N LEU A 651 -13.27 6.59 32.17
CA LEU A 651 -11.87 6.98 32.24
C LEU A 651 -11.72 8.35 32.94
N ARG A 652 -10.66 8.52 33.74
CA ARG A 652 -10.26 9.80 34.37
C ARG A 652 -8.72 9.94 34.37
N PRO A 653 -8.16 11.16 34.22
CA PRO A 653 -6.74 11.42 34.43
C PRO A 653 -6.26 11.00 35.82
N GLY A 654 -5.05 10.44 35.91
CA GLY A 654 -4.47 10.01 37.17
C GLY A 654 -5.03 8.70 37.75
N THR A 655 -5.97 8.02 37.08
CA THR A 655 -6.44 6.68 37.47
C THR A 655 -5.33 5.64 37.30
N GLN A 656 -5.18 4.77 38.28
CA GLN A 656 -4.30 3.59 38.24
C GLN A 656 -5.07 2.42 37.63
N VAL A 657 -4.45 1.69 36.70
CA VAL A 657 -5.11 0.67 35.88
C VAL A 657 -4.21 -0.54 35.64
N TYR A 658 -4.83 -1.71 35.49
CA TYR A 658 -4.19 -2.99 35.23
C TYR A 658 -4.26 -3.34 33.73
N LEU A 659 -3.13 -3.79 33.17
CA LEU A 659 -3.02 -4.30 31.80
C LEU A 659 -3.08 -5.83 31.86
N ASN A 660 -4.11 -6.45 31.31
CA ASN A 660 -4.41 -7.86 31.59
C ASN A 660 -3.51 -8.86 30.84
N ASN A 661 -3.04 -8.51 29.65
CA ASN A 661 -2.10 -9.36 28.88
C ASN A 661 -0.66 -9.15 29.36
N ALA A 662 -0.22 -7.90 29.57
CA ALA A 662 1.09 -7.56 30.14
C ALA A 662 1.23 -7.89 31.65
N LYS A 663 0.10 -8.03 32.35
CA LYS A 663 -0.03 -8.39 33.79
C LYS A 663 0.58 -7.40 34.78
N GLU A 664 0.69 -6.14 34.38
CA GLU A 664 1.29 -5.05 35.16
C GLU A 664 0.30 -3.91 35.41
N THR A 665 0.67 -2.99 36.31
CA THR A 665 -0.16 -1.85 36.70
C THR A 665 0.50 -0.55 36.28
N GLN A 666 -0.21 0.27 35.53
CA GLN A 666 0.25 1.58 35.04
C GLN A 666 -0.72 2.69 35.45
N ARG A 667 -0.47 3.93 35.03
CA ARG A 667 -1.25 5.11 35.44
C ARG A 667 -1.54 6.05 34.26
N ILE A 668 -2.82 6.31 34.03
CA ILE A 668 -3.28 7.23 32.99
C ILE A 668 -2.79 8.65 33.32
N GLN A 669 -2.17 9.32 32.36
CA GLN A 669 -1.74 10.72 32.49
C GLN A 669 -2.83 11.65 31.99
N ASN A 670 -3.16 11.60 30.70
CA ASN A 670 -4.18 12.43 30.05
C ASN A 670 -5.19 11.57 29.28
N LEU A 671 -6.40 12.10 29.10
CA LEU A 671 -7.40 11.59 28.16
C LEU A 671 -7.51 12.54 26.96
N TYR A 672 -7.84 11.99 25.80
CA TYR A 672 -8.06 12.74 24.57
C TYR A 672 -9.28 12.20 23.81
N ILE A 673 -10.09 13.11 23.27
CA ILE A 673 -11.02 12.82 22.16
C ILE A 673 -10.51 13.53 20.90
N TYR A 674 -11.02 13.15 19.73
CA TYR A 674 -10.71 13.86 18.48
C TYR A 674 -11.79 14.92 18.21
N ASN A 675 -11.40 16.03 17.61
CA ASN A 675 -12.27 17.08 17.08
C ASN A 675 -11.80 17.38 15.65
N GLY A 676 -12.53 16.88 14.65
CA GLY A 676 -11.97 16.61 13.34
C GLY A 676 -10.72 15.73 13.48
N ILE A 677 -9.58 16.22 12.99
CA ILE A 677 -8.26 15.56 13.10
C ILE A 677 -7.45 15.93 14.36
N LYS A 678 -7.95 16.81 15.24
CA LYS A 678 -7.17 17.36 16.37
C LYS A 678 -7.51 16.64 17.68
N PRO A 679 -6.54 16.16 18.48
CA PRO A 679 -6.81 15.65 19.81
C PRO A 679 -7.03 16.79 20.81
N GLU A 680 -8.16 16.77 21.51
CA GLU A 680 -8.51 17.69 22.60
C GLU A 680 -8.51 16.94 23.95
N LEU A 681 -8.02 17.59 25.02
CA LEU A 681 -7.94 16.96 26.35
C LEU A 681 -9.28 17.02 27.09
N LEU A 682 -9.62 15.93 27.78
CA LEU A 682 -10.83 15.83 28.61
C LEU A 682 -10.52 15.38 30.05
N GLU A 683 -11.39 15.78 30.99
CA GLU A 683 -11.31 15.39 32.41
C GLU A 683 -11.97 14.03 32.71
N SER A 684 -12.89 13.58 31.86
CA SER A 684 -13.45 12.23 31.91
C SER A 684 -14.07 11.82 30.58
N ILE A 685 -14.06 10.53 30.28
CA ILE A 685 -14.70 9.93 29.10
C ILE A 685 -15.51 8.71 29.56
N PRO A 686 -16.83 8.64 29.32
CA PRO A 686 -17.69 7.53 29.70
C PRO A 686 -17.69 6.40 28.64
N ALA A 687 -18.21 5.23 29.02
CA ALA A 687 -18.40 4.08 28.13
C ALA A 687 -19.11 4.42 26.81
N GLY A 688 -18.85 3.63 25.77
CA GLY A 688 -19.39 3.83 24.42
C GLY A 688 -18.66 4.93 23.64
N ASN A 689 -17.37 5.10 23.90
CA ASN A 689 -16.52 6.08 23.22
C ASN A 689 -15.19 5.46 22.75
N VAL A 690 -14.87 5.68 21.48
CA VAL A 690 -13.51 5.63 20.93
C VAL A 690 -12.75 6.89 21.39
N CYS A 691 -11.64 6.69 22.10
CA CYS A 691 -10.82 7.77 22.63
C CYS A 691 -9.34 7.37 22.67
N ALA A 692 -8.47 8.29 23.07
CA ALA A 692 -7.06 8.01 23.29
C ALA A 692 -6.60 8.41 24.70
N ILE A 693 -5.62 7.68 25.22
CA ILE A 693 -5.04 7.90 26.55
C ILE A 693 -3.51 7.94 26.44
N SER A 694 -2.85 8.75 27.27
CA SER A 694 -1.38 8.77 27.37
C SER A 694 -0.89 8.36 28.75
N GLY A 695 0.38 7.95 28.83
CA GLY A 695 0.97 7.40 30.05
C GLY A 695 0.74 5.90 30.23
N ILE A 696 0.06 5.25 29.29
CA ILE A 696 -0.01 3.79 29.18
C ILE A 696 0.86 3.32 28.01
N ILE A 697 1.76 2.38 28.32
CA ILE A 697 2.68 1.71 27.40
C ILE A 697 2.17 0.27 27.25
N GLY A 698 1.46 -0.01 26.16
CA GLY A 698 0.85 -1.33 25.92
C GLY A 698 1.16 -1.91 24.54
N TYR A 699 0.25 -2.78 24.08
CA TYR A 699 0.21 -3.36 22.74
C TYR A 699 -1.22 -3.25 22.20
N ALA A 700 -1.43 -3.18 20.88
CA ALA A 700 -2.78 -3.27 20.32
C ALA A 700 -3.40 -4.64 20.61
N GLY A 701 -4.63 -4.67 21.12
CA GLY A 701 -5.30 -5.84 21.69
C GLY A 701 -5.14 -5.99 23.22
N GLU A 702 -4.40 -5.09 23.88
CA GLU A 702 -4.37 -5.05 25.35
C GLU A 702 -5.72 -4.59 25.93
N THR A 703 -6.14 -5.24 27.01
CA THR A 703 -7.35 -4.91 27.78
C THR A 703 -6.94 -4.25 29.09
N ILE A 704 -7.40 -3.02 29.29
CA ILE A 704 -7.15 -2.21 30.48
C ILE A 704 -8.40 -2.22 31.37
N THR A 705 -8.20 -2.56 32.65
CA THR A 705 -9.24 -2.58 33.70
C THR A 705 -8.71 -1.93 34.97
N LEU A 706 -9.51 -1.83 36.04
CA LEU A 706 -9.03 -1.37 37.36
C LEU A 706 -8.32 -2.49 38.14
N GLU A 707 -8.89 -3.69 38.09
CA GLU A 707 -8.40 -4.91 38.75
C GLU A 707 -8.21 -6.04 37.71
N PRO A 708 -7.41 -7.09 37.99
CA PRO A 708 -7.22 -8.21 37.06
C PRO A 708 -8.54 -8.91 36.72
N GLU A 709 -8.88 -8.95 35.43
CA GLU A 709 -10.11 -9.47 34.87
C GLU A 709 -9.82 -10.33 33.63
N GLN A 710 -10.84 -10.97 33.05
CA GLN A 710 -10.64 -11.69 31.79
C GLN A 710 -10.48 -10.72 30.60
N PRO A 711 -9.35 -10.74 29.86
CA PRO A 711 -9.15 -9.87 28.71
C PRO A 711 -10.07 -10.22 27.52
N PHE A 712 -10.22 -9.27 26.60
CA PHE A 712 -10.78 -9.51 25.27
C PHE A 712 -9.86 -10.43 24.45
N GLU A 713 -10.41 -11.05 23.40
CA GLU A 713 -9.58 -11.83 22.48
C GLU A 713 -8.53 -10.93 21.82
N ALA A 714 -7.25 -11.33 21.95
CA ALA A 714 -6.14 -10.73 21.23
C ALA A 714 -6.45 -10.67 19.73
N LEU A 715 -6.06 -9.57 19.09
CA LEU A 715 -6.46 -9.23 17.72
C LEU A 715 -5.76 -10.13 16.69
N LYS A 716 -6.26 -11.36 16.54
CA LYS A 716 -5.80 -12.34 15.55
C LYS A 716 -5.95 -11.76 14.14
N HIS A 717 -4.83 -11.58 13.46
CA HIS A 717 -4.86 -11.20 12.06
C HIS A 717 -5.25 -12.40 11.18
N ILE A 718 -6.02 -12.16 10.11
CA ILE A 718 -6.51 -13.22 9.19
C ILE A 718 -5.36 -13.89 8.41
N PHE A 719 -4.23 -13.20 8.29
CA PHE A 719 -3.05 -13.64 7.54
C PHE A 719 -1.81 -13.58 8.42
N GLU A 720 -0.95 -14.60 8.33
CA GLU A 720 0.37 -14.59 8.96
C GLU A 720 1.39 -13.81 8.10
N PRO A 721 2.51 -13.36 8.68
CA PRO A 721 3.67 -12.92 7.90
C PRO A 721 4.16 -13.99 6.94
N VAL A 722 4.36 -13.61 5.68
CA VAL A 722 4.78 -14.48 4.57
C VAL A 722 6.04 -13.99 3.85
N ILE A 723 6.50 -12.76 4.10
CA ILE A 723 7.76 -12.22 3.58
C ILE A 723 8.65 -11.78 4.74
N THR A 724 9.96 -12.01 4.64
CA THR A 724 10.98 -11.56 5.60
C THR A 724 12.12 -10.84 4.89
N LYS A 725 12.68 -9.83 5.53
CA LYS A 725 14.00 -9.24 5.21
C LYS A 725 14.90 -9.34 6.44
N ALA A 726 16.19 -9.59 6.25
CA ALA A 726 17.19 -9.25 7.26
C ALA A 726 17.37 -7.72 7.31
N ILE A 727 17.64 -7.16 8.49
CA ILE A 727 17.86 -5.72 8.73
C ILE A 727 19.06 -5.51 9.67
N GLU A 728 20.05 -4.77 9.16
CA GLU A 728 21.33 -4.44 9.81
C GLU A 728 21.49 -2.92 9.96
N VAL A 729 22.32 -2.48 10.90
CA VAL A 729 22.83 -1.10 10.94
C VAL A 729 23.99 -0.85 9.96
N LYS A 730 24.09 0.35 9.39
CA LYS A 730 25.28 0.78 8.62
C LYS A 730 26.50 0.99 9.52
N HIS A 731 26.30 1.25 10.81
CA HIS A 731 27.36 1.45 11.80
C HIS A 731 27.00 0.71 13.11
N MET A 732 27.90 -0.15 13.61
CA MET A 732 27.63 -0.99 14.80
C MET A 732 27.27 -0.18 16.06
N ALA A 733 27.69 1.08 16.16
CA ALA A 733 27.31 1.98 17.25
C ALA A 733 25.80 2.25 17.32
N ASP A 734 25.08 2.15 16.21
CA ASP A 734 23.63 2.34 16.14
C ASP A 734 22.84 1.07 16.53
N LEU A 735 23.49 -0.08 16.74
CA LEU A 735 22.79 -1.37 16.96
C LEU A 735 21.81 -1.34 18.16
N PRO A 736 22.16 -0.78 19.35
CA PRO A 736 21.19 -0.67 20.45
C PRO A 736 19.99 0.21 20.09
N LYS A 737 20.20 1.27 19.30
CA LYS A 737 19.13 2.15 18.80
C LYS A 737 18.25 1.43 17.78
N LEU A 738 18.81 0.58 16.92
CA LEU A 738 18.01 -0.26 16.02
C LEU A 738 17.15 -1.24 16.82
N VAL A 739 17.70 -1.92 17.82
CA VAL A 739 16.95 -2.84 18.69
C VAL A 739 15.79 -2.12 19.40
N GLU A 740 16.01 -0.91 19.92
CA GLU A 740 14.94 -0.09 20.50
C GLU A 740 13.86 0.30 19.47
N VAL A 741 14.27 0.72 18.27
CA VAL A 741 13.36 1.14 17.19
C VAL A 741 12.56 -0.05 16.64
N LEU A 742 13.16 -1.22 16.47
CA LEU A 742 12.45 -2.45 16.08
C LEU A 742 11.40 -2.84 17.15
N ARG A 743 11.75 -2.77 18.44
CA ARG A 743 10.80 -2.97 19.55
C ARG A 743 9.71 -1.88 19.65
N LYS A 744 9.87 -0.73 18.98
CA LYS A 744 8.79 0.26 18.79
C LYS A 744 7.92 -0.10 17.58
N VAL A 745 8.53 -0.42 16.43
CA VAL A 745 7.82 -0.84 15.21
C VAL A 745 6.87 -2.02 15.45
N SER A 746 7.30 -3.08 16.15
CA SER A 746 6.43 -4.24 16.44
C SER A 746 5.33 -3.95 17.48
N ARG A 747 5.39 -2.83 18.21
CA ARG A 747 4.29 -2.33 19.06
C ARG A 747 3.33 -1.41 18.29
N GLU A 748 3.87 -0.62 17.37
CA GLU A 748 3.12 0.23 16.43
C GLU A 748 2.29 -0.65 15.45
N ASP A 749 2.86 -1.73 14.90
CA ASP A 749 2.14 -2.78 14.16
C ASP A 749 2.51 -4.22 14.58
N PRO A 750 1.67 -4.90 15.38
CA PRO A 750 1.84 -6.32 15.74
C PRO A 750 1.79 -7.35 14.59
N SER A 751 1.48 -6.94 13.35
CA SER A 751 1.61 -7.79 12.16
C SER A 751 3.04 -7.85 11.62
N ILE A 752 3.95 -7.00 12.13
CA ILE A 752 5.40 -7.17 11.97
C ILE A 752 5.95 -8.02 13.12
N GLN A 753 6.47 -9.20 12.76
CA GLN A 753 7.22 -10.08 13.66
C GLN A 753 8.72 -9.83 13.49
N ILE A 754 9.45 -9.75 14.60
CA ILE A 754 10.88 -9.43 14.61
C ILE A 754 11.65 -10.46 15.44
N GLU A 755 12.64 -11.12 14.84
CA GLU A 755 13.62 -11.94 15.55
C GLU A 755 14.91 -11.12 15.67
N ILE A 756 15.30 -10.81 16.92
CA ILE A 756 16.45 -9.95 17.24
C ILE A 756 17.64 -10.86 17.55
N ASN A 757 18.73 -10.70 16.81
CA ASN A 757 19.98 -11.42 17.05
C ASN A 757 21.05 -10.46 17.57
N GLU A 758 21.17 -10.40 18.89
CA GLU A 758 22.13 -9.51 19.57
C GLU A 758 23.60 -9.99 19.41
N GLU A 759 23.84 -11.23 18.96
CA GLU A 759 25.19 -11.78 18.72
C GLU A 759 25.73 -11.44 17.32
N THR A 760 24.89 -11.52 16.27
CA THR A 760 25.30 -11.21 14.90
C THR A 760 25.04 -9.75 14.50
N GLY A 761 24.03 -9.11 15.10
CA GLY A 761 23.50 -7.82 14.65
C GLY A 761 22.60 -7.89 13.42
N GLU A 762 22.39 -9.09 12.86
CA GLU A 762 21.49 -9.38 11.74
C GLU A 762 20.11 -9.75 12.30
N ASN A 763 19.17 -8.81 12.26
CA ASN A 763 17.81 -9.02 12.78
C ASN A 763 16.88 -9.42 11.64
N LEU A 764 15.89 -10.27 11.87
CA LEU A 764 14.88 -10.62 10.86
C LEU A 764 13.61 -9.82 11.10
N MET A 765 13.11 -9.15 10.05
CA MET A 765 11.87 -8.39 10.05
C MET A 765 10.89 -9.03 9.07
N SER A 766 9.81 -9.60 9.60
CA SER A 766 8.84 -10.43 8.88
C SER A 766 7.48 -9.75 8.86
N GLY A 767 6.83 -9.70 7.69
CA GLY A 767 5.57 -8.99 7.49
C GLY A 767 4.70 -9.57 6.38
N MET A 768 3.62 -8.83 6.09
CA MET A 768 2.54 -9.22 5.18
C MET A 768 2.94 -9.30 3.71
N GLY A 769 3.90 -8.47 3.27
CA GLY A 769 4.27 -8.32 1.87
C GLY A 769 5.50 -7.42 1.68
N GLU A 770 5.97 -7.31 0.44
CA GLU A 770 7.15 -6.51 0.10
C GLU A 770 6.92 -5.01 0.34
N LEU A 771 5.73 -4.50 0.02
CA LEU A 771 5.35 -3.10 0.22
C LEU A 771 5.28 -2.76 1.72
N HIS A 772 4.72 -3.65 2.54
CA HIS A 772 4.73 -3.48 4.01
C HIS A 772 6.16 -3.27 4.52
N LEU A 773 7.08 -4.18 4.22
CA LEU A 773 8.45 -4.12 4.71
C LEU A 773 9.24 -2.93 4.15
N GLU A 774 8.98 -2.52 2.91
CA GLU A 774 9.58 -1.34 2.29
C GLU A 774 9.15 -0.04 3.02
N ILE A 775 7.88 0.09 3.38
CA ILE A 775 7.36 1.24 4.12
C ILE A 775 7.96 1.33 5.52
N ILE A 776 8.01 0.21 6.25
CA ILE A 776 8.63 0.15 7.58
C ILE A 776 10.14 0.46 7.52
N GLU A 777 10.86 -0.09 6.53
CA GLU A 777 12.27 0.22 6.27
C GLU A 777 12.48 1.73 6.05
N ASN A 778 11.65 2.36 5.21
CA ASN A 778 11.73 3.80 4.95
C ASN A 778 11.50 4.63 6.23
N ARG A 779 10.47 4.31 7.04
CA ARG A 779 10.15 5.02 8.30
C ARG A 779 11.25 4.90 9.36
N ILE A 780 11.91 3.75 9.46
CA ILE A 780 13.09 3.55 10.34
C ILE A 780 14.22 4.53 9.94
N VAL A 781 14.41 4.76 8.64
CA VAL A 781 15.43 5.67 8.10
C VAL A 781 15.03 7.15 8.23
N SER A 782 13.79 7.51 7.89
CA SER A 782 13.33 8.91 7.77
C SER A 782 12.89 9.53 9.10
N GLU A 783 12.10 8.81 9.90
CA GLU A 783 11.50 9.34 11.13
C GLU A 783 12.32 8.98 12.36
N LYS A 784 12.60 7.68 12.55
CA LYS A 784 13.31 7.17 13.72
C LYS A 784 14.83 7.43 13.60
N GLY A 785 15.30 7.79 12.40
CA GLY A 785 16.65 8.25 12.13
C GLY A 785 17.72 7.19 12.39
N VAL A 786 17.50 5.95 11.96
CA VAL A 786 18.48 4.85 12.04
C VAL A 786 18.88 4.46 10.63
N GLN A 787 20.17 4.52 10.32
CA GLN A 787 20.69 4.20 9.00
C GLN A 787 20.87 2.69 8.84
N VAL A 788 19.89 2.02 8.22
CA VAL A 788 19.85 0.57 8.03
C VAL A 788 20.26 0.10 6.63
N LYS A 789 20.58 -1.19 6.50
CA LYS A 789 20.55 -1.96 5.24
C LYS A 789 19.56 -3.09 5.40
N THR A 790 18.97 -3.58 4.30
CA THR A 790 18.21 -4.84 4.31
C THR A 790 18.70 -5.83 3.27
N SER A 791 18.35 -7.10 3.47
CA SER A 791 18.43 -8.12 2.40
C SER A 791 17.35 -7.90 1.34
N ALA A 792 17.42 -8.69 0.26
CA ALA A 792 16.25 -8.94 -0.58
C ALA A 792 15.16 -9.67 0.24
N PRO A 793 13.86 -9.47 -0.08
CA PRO A 793 12.78 -10.21 0.55
C PRO A 793 12.86 -11.71 0.23
N ILE A 794 12.73 -12.54 1.26
CA ILE A 794 12.57 -13.99 1.16
C ILE A 794 11.17 -14.39 1.60
N VAL A 795 10.70 -15.53 1.12
CA VAL A 795 9.40 -16.12 1.50
C VAL A 795 9.58 -16.92 2.78
N VAL A 796 8.66 -16.77 3.73
CA VAL A 796 8.60 -17.63 4.93
C VAL A 796 7.82 -18.90 4.58
N TYR A 797 8.43 -20.07 4.76
CA TYR A 797 7.80 -21.35 4.49
C TYR A 797 7.07 -21.89 5.74
N ARG A 798 6.42 -23.04 5.61
CA ARG A 798 5.93 -23.84 6.74
C ARG A 798 6.38 -25.29 6.58
N GLU A 799 6.56 -26.01 7.67
CA GLU A 799 6.80 -27.47 7.64
C GLU A 799 5.51 -28.24 7.91
N SER A 800 5.32 -29.38 7.24
CA SER A 800 4.20 -30.30 7.47
C SER A 800 4.63 -31.75 7.22
N ILE A 801 3.72 -32.72 7.31
CA ILE A 801 4.01 -34.15 7.17
C ILE A 801 3.01 -34.84 6.22
N LEU A 802 3.47 -35.85 5.46
CA LEU A 802 2.65 -36.54 4.45
C LEU A 802 2.02 -37.86 4.92
N LYS A 803 2.51 -38.47 5.99
CA LYS A 803 1.97 -39.73 6.53
C LYS A 803 1.97 -39.76 8.05
N LYS A 804 1.23 -40.72 8.61
CA LYS A 804 1.40 -41.14 10.00
C LYS A 804 2.80 -41.74 10.22
N SER A 805 3.42 -41.41 11.34
CA SER A 805 4.68 -42.00 11.78
C SER A 805 4.48 -43.39 12.42
N GLY A 806 5.56 -44.14 12.58
CA GLY A 806 5.67 -45.11 13.68
C GLY A 806 5.62 -44.45 15.06
N GLU A 807 5.72 -45.24 16.11
CA GLU A 807 5.86 -44.74 17.49
C GLU A 807 7.35 -44.58 17.85
N PHE A 808 7.73 -43.44 18.42
CA PHE A 808 9.13 -43.09 18.71
C PHE A 808 9.37 -42.73 20.18
N GLU A 809 10.41 -43.33 20.77
CA GLU A 809 10.87 -43.04 22.15
C GLU A 809 11.67 -41.73 22.20
N GLY A 810 11.09 -40.70 22.82
CA GLY A 810 11.82 -39.57 23.38
C GLY A 810 12.30 -39.90 24.79
N LYS A 811 13.58 -39.64 25.10
CA LYS A 811 14.19 -40.09 26.37
C LYS A 811 14.92 -38.97 27.10
N SER A 812 14.79 -38.91 28.42
CA SER A 812 15.49 -37.88 29.21
C SER A 812 17.00 -38.12 29.25
N PRO A 813 17.84 -37.07 29.40
CA PRO A 813 19.30 -37.20 29.55
C PRO A 813 19.72 -38.12 30.70
N ASN A 814 19.03 -38.08 31.83
CA ASN A 814 19.23 -39.02 32.95
C ASN A 814 18.76 -40.46 32.66
N LYS A 815 18.15 -40.72 31.50
CA LYS A 815 17.60 -42.01 31.01
C LYS A 815 16.44 -42.60 31.83
N HIS A 816 15.99 -41.92 32.89
CA HIS A 816 14.93 -42.40 33.79
C HIS A 816 13.51 -42.23 33.22
N ASN A 817 13.29 -41.25 32.34
CA ASN A 817 11.98 -40.98 31.73
C ASN A 817 11.99 -41.30 30.24
N LYS A 818 10.87 -41.81 29.74
CA LYS A 818 10.61 -42.17 28.34
C LYS A 818 9.21 -41.67 27.97
N LEU A 819 9.05 -41.07 26.80
CA LEU A 819 7.76 -40.65 26.26
C LEU A 819 7.63 -41.17 24.82
N TYR A 820 6.48 -41.72 24.48
CA TYR A 820 6.23 -42.39 23.21
C TYR A 820 5.32 -41.53 22.34
N PHE A 821 5.83 -41.05 21.21
CA PHE A 821 5.13 -40.13 20.33
C PHE A 821 4.78 -40.73 18.98
N VAL A 822 3.61 -40.37 18.48
CA VAL A 822 3.16 -40.59 17.10
C VAL A 822 2.72 -39.25 16.55
N VAL A 823 3.05 -38.96 15.29
CA VAL A 823 2.54 -37.79 14.56
C VAL A 823 1.83 -38.22 13.30
N GLU A 824 0.78 -37.51 12.92
CA GLU A 824 0.03 -37.73 11.70
C GLU A 824 -0.50 -36.39 11.14
N PRO A 825 -0.87 -36.33 9.84
CA PRO A 825 -1.49 -35.13 9.29
C PRO A 825 -2.77 -34.74 10.05
N LEU A 826 -2.96 -33.45 10.26
CA LEU A 826 -4.20 -32.88 10.78
C LEU A 826 -5.22 -32.75 9.64
N ASP A 827 -6.47 -33.09 9.94
CA ASP A 827 -7.59 -33.11 9.00
C ASP A 827 -7.98 -31.67 8.60
N ASP A 828 -8.30 -31.46 7.33
CA ASP A 828 -8.40 -30.12 6.72
C ASP A 828 -9.57 -29.30 7.29
N GLU A 829 -10.66 -29.97 7.68
CA GLU A 829 -11.82 -29.38 8.34
C GLU A 829 -11.47 -28.84 9.75
N ILE A 830 -10.64 -29.58 10.50
CA ILE A 830 -10.18 -29.17 11.82
C ILE A 830 -9.19 -28.00 11.69
N TYR A 831 -8.27 -28.07 10.73
CA TYR A 831 -7.35 -26.96 10.43
C TYR A 831 -8.10 -25.69 9.99
N ALA A 832 -9.14 -25.82 9.16
CA ALA A 832 -10.02 -24.71 8.76
C ALA A 832 -10.80 -24.13 9.96
N ALA A 833 -11.29 -24.97 10.88
CA ALA A 833 -11.96 -24.54 12.10
C ALA A 833 -11.01 -23.80 13.08
N ILE A 834 -9.75 -24.21 13.18
CA ILE A 834 -8.73 -23.47 13.95
C ILE A 834 -8.44 -22.12 13.29
N LYS A 835 -8.20 -22.10 11.97
CA LYS A 835 -7.85 -20.87 11.24
C LYS A 835 -8.99 -19.84 11.14
N SER A 836 -10.24 -20.28 11.22
CA SER A 836 -11.43 -19.42 11.28
C SER A 836 -11.73 -18.89 12.69
N GLY A 837 -11.11 -19.46 13.72
CA GLY A 837 -11.41 -19.15 15.13
C GLY A 837 -12.65 -19.88 15.67
N GLU A 838 -13.20 -20.86 14.95
CA GLU A 838 -14.27 -21.74 15.46
C GLU A 838 -13.75 -22.77 16.47
N ILE A 839 -12.45 -23.09 16.41
CA ILE A 839 -11.68 -23.75 17.48
C ILE A 839 -10.67 -22.72 18.01
N SER A 840 -10.69 -22.47 19.32
CA SER A 840 -9.74 -21.61 20.00
C SER A 840 -8.34 -22.22 20.02
N GLU A 841 -7.31 -21.38 19.91
CA GLU A 841 -5.92 -21.78 20.11
C GLU A 841 -5.51 -21.59 21.58
N GLY A 842 -4.53 -22.38 22.01
CA GLY A 842 -4.01 -22.45 23.37
C GLY A 842 -4.35 -23.77 24.08
N ARG A 843 -3.89 -23.86 25.34
CA ARG A 843 -3.94 -25.08 26.16
C ARG A 843 -5.37 -25.40 26.58
N VAL A 844 -5.90 -26.50 26.05
CA VAL A 844 -7.28 -26.96 26.23
C VAL A 844 -7.48 -27.44 27.67
N ARG A 845 -8.39 -26.78 28.39
CA ARG A 845 -8.69 -27.14 29.78
C ARG A 845 -9.69 -28.30 29.79
N LYS A 846 -9.56 -29.26 30.72
CA LYS A 846 -10.51 -30.40 30.89
C LYS A 846 -11.97 -30.00 31.22
N LYS A 847 -12.26 -28.71 31.41
CA LYS A 847 -13.61 -28.12 31.55
C LYS A 847 -14.12 -27.42 30.27
N ASP A 848 -13.27 -27.23 29.26
CA ASP A 848 -13.64 -26.60 28.00
C ASP A 848 -14.44 -27.57 27.14
N THR A 849 -15.77 -27.50 27.28
CA THR A 849 -16.69 -28.30 26.49
C THR A 849 -16.92 -27.74 25.08
N ALA A 850 -16.52 -26.49 24.80
CA ALA A 850 -16.75 -25.85 23.51
C ALA A 850 -15.84 -26.43 22.43
N VAL A 851 -14.53 -26.52 22.70
CA VAL A 851 -13.57 -27.16 21.79
C VAL A 851 -13.95 -28.61 21.52
N ALA A 852 -14.25 -29.39 22.57
CA ALA A 852 -14.64 -30.79 22.43
C ALA A 852 -15.96 -30.98 21.65
N ALA A 853 -16.98 -30.14 21.90
CA ALA A 853 -18.23 -30.19 21.15
C ALA A 853 -18.06 -29.82 19.67
N LYS A 854 -17.22 -28.81 19.37
CA LYS A 854 -16.92 -28.41 18.00
C LYS A 854 -16.16 -29.51 17.25
N LEU A 855 -15.15 -30.12 17.85
CA LEU A 855 -14.44 -31.27 17.29
C LEU A 855 -15.40 -32.43 16.97
N ILE A 856 -16.34 -32.75 17.87
CA ILE A 856 -17.37 -33.78 17.63
C ILE A 856 -18.29 -33.39 16.46
N SER A 857 -18.68 -32.11 16.33
CA SER A 857 -19.47 -31.64 15.18
C SER A 857 -18.73 -31.72 13.83
N LEU A 858 -17.40 -31.78 13.86
CA LEU A 858 -16.52 -31.97 12.70
C LEU A 858 -16.14 -33.46 12.49
N GLY A 859 -16.78 -34.39 13.21
CA GLY A 859 -16.62 -35.84 13.01
C GLY A 859 -15.57 -36.53 13.90
N VAL A 860 -14.95 -35.82 14.85
CA VAL A 860 -13.98 -36.42 15.79
C VAL A 860 -14.70 -37.26 16.84
N ASP A 861 -14.19 -38.45 17.17
CA ASP A 861 -14.77 -39.30 18.21
C ASP A 861 -14.83 -38.60 19.58
N THR A 862 -15.88 -38.89 20.36
CA THR A 862 -16.14 -38.26 21.67
C THR A 862 -15.06 -38.53 22.72
N LYS A 863 -14.25 -39.59 22.57
CA LYS A 863 -13.09 -39.85 23.45
C LYS A 863 -11.87 -39.07 22.96
N GLU A 864 -11.63 -39.07 21.64
CA GLU A 864 -10.52 -38.31 21.05
C GLU A 864 -10.66 -36.81 21.28
N ALA A 865 -11.84 -36.22 21.05
CA ALA A 865 -12.11 -34.80 21.27
C ALA A 865 -11.89 -34.34 22.73
N LYS A 866 -11.91 -35.26 23.70
CA LYS A 866 -11.62 -35.01 25.13
C LYS A 866 -10.16 -35.25 25.52
N SER A 867 -9.35 -35.78 24.61
CA SER A 867 -7.92 -36.01 24.76
C SER A 867 -7.06 -34.87 24.21
N TYR A 868 -7.65 -33.86 23.54
CA TYR A 868 -6.92 -32.67 23.10
C TYR A 868 -6.45 -31.89 24.34
N VAL A 869 -5.16 -31.52 24.38
CA VAL A 869 -4.54 -30.76 25.49
C VAL A 869 -3.95 -29.43 25.04
N ASP A 870 -3.59 -29.28 23.76
CA ASP A 870 -3.09 -28.01 23.21
C ASP A 870 -3.43 -27.86 21.72
N VAL A 871 -3.63 -26.62 21.28
CA VAL A 871 -3.93 -26.24 19.90
C VAL A 871 -3.07 -25.02 19.55
N PHE A 872 -2.02 -25.20 18.76
CA PHE A 872 -0.97 -24.20 18.56
C PHE A 872 -0.63 -24.02 17.06
N LYS A 873 -0.93 -22.84 16.52
CA LYS A 873 -0.62 -22.42 15.13
C LYS A 873 -1.05 -23.42 14.06
N GLY A 874 -2.28 -23.94 14.19
CA GLY A 874 -2.82 -24.93 13.26
C GLY A 874 -2.23 -26.34 13.41
N ASN A 875 -1.66 -26.65 14.58
CA ASN A 875 -1.25 -27.98 15.02
C ASN A 875 -1.97 -28.34 16.32
N VAL A 876 -2.07 -29.63 16.65
CA VAL A 876 -2.76 -30.09 17.86
C VAL A 876 -1.94 -31.14 18.63
N LEU A 877 -2.01 -31.09 19.96
CA LEU A 877 -1.42 -32.07 20.86
C LEU A 877 -2.53 -32.85 21.59
N ILE A 878 -2.42 -34.17 21.59
CA ILE A 878 -3.39 -35.11 22.14
C ILE A 878 -2.72 -36.02 23.18
N ASP A 879 -3.30 -36.10 24.38
CA ASP A 879 -2.94 -37.07 25.42
C ASP A 879 -3.75 -38.37 25.22
N ASN A 880 -3.08 -39.41 24.70
CA ASN A 880 -3.66 -40.74 24.54
C ASN A 880 -3.25 -41.72 25.65
N THR A 881 -2.49 -41.27 26.66
CA THR A 881 -1.99 -42.12 27.76
C THR A 881 -3.12 -42.65 28.65
N ARG A 882 -2.86 -43.74 29.41
CA ARG A 882 -3.84 -44.34 30.32
C ARG A 882 -3.20 -44.84 31.59
N GLY A 883 -3.70 -44.38 32.74
CA GLY A 883 -3.29 -44.87 34.06
C GLY A 883 -1.89 -44.43 34.53
N ILE A 884 -1.20 -43.57 33.77
CA ILE A 884 0.16 -43.14 34.10
C ILE A 884 0.15 -42.19 35.31
N VAL A 885 0.88 -42.56 36.35
CA VAL A 885 1.07 -41.74 37.55
C VAL A 885 1.94 -40.53 37.20
N TYR A 886 1.71 -39.38 37.84
CA TYR A 886 2.46 -38.13 37.63
C TYR A 886 2.30 -37.43 36.24
N ILE A 887 1.51 -37.99 35.31
CA ILE A 887 1.28 -37.41 33.97
C ILE A 887 0.85 -35.92 34.01
N ASN A 888 -0.05 -35.56 34.93
CA ASN A 888 -0.57 -34.19 35.05
C ASN A 888 0.50 -33.17 35.50
N GLU A 889 1.58 -33.62 36.15
CA GLU A 889 2.70 -32.73 36.54
C GLU A 889 3.59 -32.38 35.35
N ILE A 890 3.88 -33.37 34.49
CA ILE A 890 4.79 -33.18 33.35
C ILE A 890 4.09 -32.70 32.08
N MET A 891 2.77 -32.79 31.99
CA MET A 891 2.00 -32.36 30.80
C MET A 891 2.26 -30.88 30.44
N GLY A 892 2.50 -30.02 31.43
CA GLY A 892 2.94 -28.63 31.20
C GLY A 892 4.20 -28.55 30.32
N LEU A 893 5.21 -29.36 30.64
CA LEU A 893 6.48 -29.45 29.92
C LEU A 893 6.35 -30.18 28.57
N VAL A 894 5.35 -31.06 28.42
CA VAL A 894 5.03 -31.67 27.12
C VAL A 894 4.41 -30.64 26.18
N MET A 895 3.51 -29.78 26.68
CA MET A 895 2.96 -28.65 25.93
C MET A 895 4.05 -27.62 25.57
N ASP A 896 4.88 -27.21 26.53
CA ASP A 896 6.03 -26.32 26.27
C ASP A 896 6.95 -26.90 25.18
N GLY A 897 7.30 -28.19 25.27
CA GLY A 897 8.14 -28.88 24.30
C GLY A 897 7.48 -29.07 22.93
N PHE A 898 6.16 -29.29 22.87
CA PHE A 898 5.37 -29.34 21.64
C PHE A 898 5.38 -27.99 20.93
N GLU A 899 5.03 -26.91 21.64
CA GLU A 899 5.05 -25.57 21.06
C GLU A 899 6.43 -25.25 20.46
N ASP A 900 7.52 -25.63 21.13
CA ASP A 900 8.88 -25.36 20.66
C ASP A 900 9.27 -26.14 19.39
N VAL A 901 8.78 -27.39 19.23
CA VAL A 901 8.96 -28.14 17.97
C VAL A 901 8.09 -27.55 16.85
N MET A 902 6.89 -27.04 17.17
CA MET A 902 6.05 -26.35 16.19
C MET A 902 6.56 -24.95 15.83
N LYS A 903 7.24 -24.25 16.74
CA LYS A 903 7.91 -22.95 16.48
C LYS A 903 9.11 -23.09 15.55
N LYS A 904 9.92 -24.15 15.71
CA LYS A 904 11.12 -24.41 14.90
C LYS A 904 11.18 -25.89 14.49
N GLY A 905 10.72 -26.14 13.27
CA GLY A 905 10.55 -27.45 12.63
C GLY A 905 11.83 -28.28 12.46
N HIS A 906 11.69 -29.41 11.77
CA HIS A 906 12.72 -30.45 11.67
C HIS A 906 13.66 -30.28 10.46
N LEU A 907 13.15 -29.79 9.32
CA LEU A 907 13.89 -29.70 8.06
C LEU A 907 14.74 -28.44 7.95
N ALA A 908 14.15 -27.29 8.27
CA ALA A 908 14.71 -25.96 8.04
C ALA A 908 14.58 -25.02 9.25
N ALA A 909 14.03 -25.52 10.37
CA ALA A 909 13.60 -24.74 11.53
C ALA A 909 12.47 -23.73 11.22
N GLU A 910 11.75 -23.92 10.11
CA GLU A 910 10.55 -23.15 9.73
C GLU A 910 9.34 -23.59 10.58
N PRO A 911 8.30 -22.75 10.77
CA PRO A 911 7.18 -23.10 11.64
C PRO A 911 6.35 -24.27 11.10
N GLY A 912 6.03 -25.22 11.97
CA GLY A 912 5.19 -26.38 11.66
C GLY A 912 3.71 -26.03 11.52
N VAL A 913 2.99 -26.72 10.63
CA VAL A 913 1.55 -26.55 10.40
C VAL A 913 0.89 -27.86 9.96
N LYS A 914 -0.40 -28.03 10.29
CA LYS A 914 -1.21 -29.23 10.00
C LYS A 914 -0.65 -30.53 10.60
N MET A 915 0.00 -30.47 11.77
CA MET A 915 0.45 -31.67 12.50
C MET A 915 -0.50 -32.03 13.64
N LYS A 916 -0.87 -33.31 13.75
CA LYS A 916 -1.60 -33.92 14.86
C LYS A 916 -0.63 -34.82 15.64
N VAL A 917 -0.23 -34.37 16.82
CA VAL A 917 0.78 -35.01 17.68
C VAL A 917 0.10 -35.74 18.83
N ARG A 918 0.46 -37.00 19.06
CA ARG A 918 -0.08 -37.84 20.13
C ARG A 918 1.03 -38.28 21.08
N LEU A 919 0.83 -38.05 22.37
CA LEU A 919 1.54 -38.78 23.43
C LEU A 919 0.79 -40.09 23.66
N MET A 920 1.38 -41.21 23.24
CA MET A 920 0.77 -42.54 23.30
C MET A 920 0.93 -43.18 24.68
N ASP A 921 2.14 -43.13 25.22
CA ASP A 921 2.50 -43.69 26.53
C ASP A 921 3.71 -42.93 27.13
N CYS A 922 3.95 -43.05 28.43
CA CYS A 922 5.21 -42.62 29.03
C CYS A 922 5.57 -43.37 30.32
N SER A 923 6.86 -43.61 30.51
CA SER A 923 7.45 -44.09 31.76
C SER A 923 8.14 -42.92 32.45
N LEU A 924 7.76 -42.67 33.70
CA LEU A 924 8.22 -41.53 34.50
C LEU A 924 8.87 -42.01 35.80
N HIS A 925 9.99 -41.39 36.19
CA HIS A 925 10.62 -41.65 37.49
C HIS A 925 9.72 -41.18 38.64
N GLU A 926 9.74 -41.82 39.81
CA GLU A 926 8.84 -41.50 40.93
C GLU A 926 9.14 -40.14 41.58
N ASP A 927 10.41 -39.78 41.76
CA ASP A 927 10.81 -38.46 42.28
C ASP A 927 10.73 -37.35 41.23
N ALA A 928 10.04 -36.24 41.57
CA ALA A 928 9.93 -35.05 40.72
C ALA A 928 11.28 -34.41 40.34
N ILE A 929 12.33 -34.57 41.16
CA ILE A 929 13.69 -34.08 40.88
C ILE A 929 14.24 -34.67 39.56
N HIS A 930 13.90 -35.93 39.28
CA HIS A 930 14.30 -36.59 38.03
C HIS A 930 13.37 -36.27 36.83
N ARG A 931 12.28 -35.52 37.05
CA ARG A 931 11.27 -35.09 36.05
C ARG A 931 11.33 -33.59 35.71
N GLY A 932 12.38 -32.87 36.12
CA GLY A 932 12.49 -31.41 35.90
C GLY A 932 12.57 -30.99 34.41
N PRO A 933 12.43 -29.68 34.09
CA PRO A 933 12.41 -29.19 32.71
C PRO A 933 13.64 -29.58 31.88
N SER A 934 14.83 -29.56 32.48
CA SER A 934 16.09 -30.00 31.86
C SER A 934 16.15 -31.49 31.52
N GLN A 935 15.21 -32.29 32.04
CA GLN A 935 15.08 -33.72 31.75
C GLN A 935 13.97 -34.01 30.75
N MET A 936 12.81 -33.34 30.90
CA MET A 936 11.63 -33.61 30.08
C MET A 936 11.67 -32.89 28.73
N LEU A 937 12.10 -31.62 28.65
CA LEU A 937 12.10 -30.86 27.40
C LEU A 937 12.98 -31.49 26.30
N PRO A 938 14.20 -32.02 26.58
CA PRO A 938 14.97 -32.77 25.59
C PRO A 938 14.21 -34.02 25.11
N ALA A 939 13.67 -34.81 26.05
CA ALA A 939 12.95 -36.04 25.74
C ALA A 939 11.75 -35.80 24.81
N VAL A 940 10.93 -34.80 25.13
CA VAL A 940 9.77 -34.38 24.34
C VAL A 940 10.20 -33.95 22.94
N ARG A 941 11.17 -33.03 22.84
CA ARG A 941 11.64 -32.48 21.55
C ARG A 941 12.28 -33.54 20.67
N GLU A 942 13.08 -34.45 21.23
CA GLU A 942 13.74 -35.53 20.48
C GLU A 942 12.73 -36.56 19.98
N GLY A 943 11.82 -37.03 20.83
CA GLY A 943 10.79 -38.01 20.45
C GLY A 943 9.84 -37.50 19.37
N MET A 944 9.36 -36.25 19.52
CA MET A 944 8.53 -35.60 18.49
C MET A 944 9.30 -35.41 17.17
N ARG A 945 10.56 -34.97 17.22
CA ARG A 945 11.37 -34.79 15.99
C ARG A 945 11.69 -36.12 15.29
N ALA A 946 11.91 -37.19 16.05
CA ALA A 946 12.08 -38.53 15.48
C ALA A 946 10.80 -39.03 14.78
N ALA A 947 9.64 -38.81 15.40
CA ALA A 947 8.34 -39.11 14.78
C ALA A 947 8.10 -38.29 13.50
N ILE A 948 8.37 -36.97 13.53
CA ILE A 948 8.27 -36.08 12.37
C ILE A 948 9.20 -36.53 11.24
N ALA A 949 10.43 -36.97 11.55
CA ALA A 949 11.39 -37.45 10.56
C ALA A 949 10.88 -38.69 9.77
N ASP A 950 10.28 -39.66 10.46
CA ASP A 950 9.65 -40.81 9.78
C ASP A 950 8.37 -40.42 9.03
N ALA A 951 7.59 -39.45 9.52
CA ALA A 951 6.30 -39.02 8.96
C ALA A 951 6.35 -38.44 7.52
N LYS A 952 7.51 -38.47 6.86
CA LYS A 952 7.83 -37.81 5.59
C LYS A 952 7.53 -36.30 5.70
N PRO A 953 8.40 -35.54 6.39
CA PRO A 953 8.24 -34.12 6.52
C PRO A 953 8.45 -33.44 5.17
N VAL A 954 7.74 -32.33 4.94
CA VAL A 954 7.72 -31.55 3.71
C VAL A 954 7.67 -30.06 4.01
N ILE A 955 8.14 -29.27 3.06
CA ILE A 955 8.04 -27.81 3.09
C ILE A 955 6.82 -27.38 2.26
N LEU A 956 6.00 -26.51 2.83
CA LEU A 956 4.88 -25.84 2.17
C LEU A 956 5.28 -24.39 1.87
N GLU A 957 4.99 -23.92 0.67
CA GLU A 957 5.15 -22.52 0.26
C GLU A 957 3.80 -21.79 0.30
N PRO A 958 3.74 -20.52 0.73
CA PRO A 958 2.52 -19.73 0.70
C PRO A 958 2.10 -19.42 -0.75
N LEU A 959 0.82 -19.59 -1.05
CA LEU A 959 0.22 -19.27 -2.34
C LEU A 959 -0.72 -18.07 -2.20
N GLN A 960 -0.81 -17.25 -3.25
CA GLN A 960 -1.72 -16.11 -3.34
C GLN A 960 -2.75 -16.34 -4.45
N VAL A 961 -4.02 -16.06 -4.15
CA VAL A 961 -5.06 -15.92 -5.18
C VAL A 961 -4.96 -14.50 -5.74
N MET A 962 -4.91 -14.36 -7.06
CA MET A 962 -4.81 -13.07 -7.74
C MET A 962 -5.93 -12.91 -8.76
N GLN A 963 -6.80 -11.92 -8.58
CA GLN A 963 -7.62 -11.40 -9.66
C GLN A 963 -6.74 -10.51 -10.57
N ILE A 964 -6.92 -10.63 -11.88
CA ILE A 964 -6.17 -9.86 -12.88
C ILE A 964 -7.13 -9.38 -13.96
N ASP A 965 -7.71 -8.21 -13.75
CA ASP A 965 -8.61 -7.58 -14.72
C ASP A 965 -7.80 -7.06 -15.92
N ALA A 966 -8.13 -7.53 -17.12
CA ALA A 966 -7.46 -7.14 -18.35
C ALA A 966 -8.42 -7.12 -19.54
N PRO A 967 -8.24 -6.21 -20.52
CA PRO A 967 -8.94 -6.30 -21.79
C PRO A 967 -8.74 -7.68 -22.44
N VAL A 968 -9.78 -8.20 -23.08
CA VAL A 968 -9.84 -9.56 -23.65
C VAL A 968 -8.62 -9.87 -24.54
N GLU A 969 -8.12 -8.87 -25.28
CA GLU A 969 -6.91 -8.96 -26.13
C GLU A 969 -5.62 -9.37 -25.38
N TYR A 970 -5.53 -9.18 -24.06
CA TYR A 970 -4.37 -9.58 -23.24
C TYR A 970 -4.56 -10.90 -22.49
N MET A 971 -5.75 -11.50 -22.47
CA MET A 971 -6.05 -12.68 -21.64
C MET A 971 -5.13 -13.87 -21.91
N GLY A 972 -4.67 -14.05 -23.16
CA GLY A 972 -3.68 -15.06 -23.53
C GLY A 972 -2.29 -14.80 -22.92
N GLU A 973 -1.83 -13.54 -22.89
CA GLU A 973 -0.54 -13.18 -22.28
C GLU A 973 -0.63 -13.14 -20.74
N VAL A 974 -1.77 -12.78 -20.15
CA VAL A 974 -2.04 -12.90 -18.71
C VAL A 974 -2.00 -14.37 -18.28
N SER A 975 -2.75 -15.24 -18.95
CA SER A 975 -2.77 -16.69 -18.68
C SER A 975 -1.37 -17.31 -18.75
N LYS A 976 -0.62 -16.94 -19.79
CA LYS A 976 0.77 -17.34 -20.01
C LYS A 976 1.72 -16.77 -18.95
N LEU A 977 1.51 -15.55 -18.46
CA LEU A 977 2.30 -14.97 -17.36
C LEU A 977 2.07 -15.72 -16.05
N VAL A 978 0.81 -16.04 -15.72
CA VAL A 978 0.41 -16.84 -14.55
C VAL A 978 1.07 -18.23 -14.61
N GLN A 979 0.94 -18.95 -15.73
CA GLN A 979 1.56 -20.27 -15.91
C GLN A 979 3.09 -20.22 -15.81
N ASN A 980 3.76 -19.22 -16.41
CA ASN A 980 5.21 -19.02 -16.29
C ASN A 980 5.68 -18.70 -14.85
N LYS A 981 4.75 -18.43 -13.92
CA LYS A 981 5.00 -18.18 -12.50
C LYS A 981 4.59 -19.35 -11.59
N ARG A 982 4.34 -20.54 -12.16
CA ARG A 982 3.76 -21.73 -11.47
C ARG A 982 2.31 -21.50 -10.98
N GLY A 983 1.67 -20.41 -11.38
CA GLY A 983 0.29 -20.12 -11.03
C GLY A 983 -0.70 -20.98 -11.82
N GLN A 984 -1.82 -21.29 -11.20
CA GLN A 984 -2.96 -21.99 -11.78
C GLN A 984 -4.10 -21.00 -12.00
N LEU A 985 -4.79 -21.10 -13.14
CA LEU A 985 -6.06 -20.39 -13.37
C LEU A 985 -7.16 -21.11 -12.61
N LEU A 986 -7.94 -20.37 -11.82
CA LEU A 986 -9.02 -20.92 -10.98
C LEU A 986 -10.40 -20.67 -11.62
N SER A 987 -10.70 -19.41 -11.95
CA SER A 987 -11.80 -19.01 -12.84
C SER A 987 -11.26 -18.15 -13.99
N MET A 988 -12.13 -17.84 -14.95
CA MET A 988 -11.86 -16.86 -16.01
C MET A 988 -13.19 -16.29 -16.49
N ASP A 989 -13.53 -15.11 -15.98
CA ASP A 989 -14.83 -14.48 -16.17
C ASP A 989 -14.68 -13.28 -17.12
N GLN A 990 -15.66 -13.09 -18.02
CA GLN A 990 -15.59 -12.07 -19.07
C GLN A 990 -16.82 -11.15 -19.02
N GLU A 991 -16.69 -9.98 -18.40
CA GLU A 991 -17.70 -8.92 -18.50
C GLU A 991 -17.56 -8.16 -19.83
N GLY A 992 -18.63 -8.15 -20.62
CA GLY A 992 -18.77 -7.33 -21.83
C GLY A 992 -19.49 -6.00 -21.57
N VAL A 993 -19.45 -5.10 -22.57
CA VAL A 993 -20.19 -3.84 -22.64
C VAL A 993 -21.03 -3.81 -23.91
#